data_AF-A0A972QCM7-F1
#
_entry.id   AF-A0A972QCM7-F1
#
_cell.length_a   1.000
_cell.length_b   1.000
_cell.length_c   1.000
_cell.angle_alpha   90.00
_cell.angle_beta   90.00
_cell.angle_gamma   90.00
#
_symmetry.space_group_name_H-M   'P 1'
#
loop_
_entity.id
_entity.type
_entity.pdbx_description
1 polymer ?
#
loop_
_entity_poly.entity_id
_entity_poly.type
_entity_poly.pdbx_seq_one_letter_code
_entity_poly.pdbx_strand_id
1 'polypeptide(L)'
;RICEDRGIEDYGRLMALKNGNNVYRRLFQLFRKADDKYNSGLFHFKKEKNRDNFDNLTPSLTIDDETLKDIFKNLYYPDSPYEFSVLPADILGQVYEQFLGKIIRLTPKHQAKIEEKPEVRKAGGVYYTPTYIVDYIVKNTVGKLLEGKKPGPRGSVSNLRILDPACGSGSFLIGAYQFLLDWHRDQYVNDGPEKWAKGKTPRLYQSHKGEWRLTTDERKRILLNNIYGVDIDHQAVEVTKLSLLLKVLEGEDEQSIGRQLTFFQERVLPDLSNNIKCGNSLIGPDFHENQQMSLLDEEEMYRVNAFDWEAEFSKIMQAGGFDAVIGNPPYVIIGKDIFSPLEESYLNRYEIAQYKTDLFQLFLQRGLDLLKTGGLFGYIVPNPWLTIKYAEKLRQYILRKSKISEVVVFDHLVFQKANVYTALIFLEKGNPELKHVVSVRQTKCTTDSASIAETKASNILQSQWQQNEGVKFETRLIGERGAFVSKIVKRWDPLSKVARASLGCQAYNSSKHTKEQIRNRVFHSDHKVGAEYLPELAGSDVARYIVDRKKGKWIKYGAWLHDYRTMDWLQGPRILVREIPGPPPYRIQACYIEETYCNYKTILNVNPSGQTTFSMKYLGGLLNSRLLSFLYPYLANKLLTQSFPRLSVGDLRKLPIRAIDFSDSADKVRHDRMVELVGQMLDLHKQLTEAKEPQTKTVLQRQIETTDYQIDKLVYKLYGLTAKEIAIVEESVKK
;
A
#
# COMPACT_ATOMS: atom_id res chain seq x y z
N ARG A 1 -20.85 1.52 -29.25
CA ARG A 1 -21.42 0.31 -28.62
C ARG A 1 -22.22 0.64 -27.37
N ILE A 2 -21.63 1.17 -26.30
CA ILE A 2 -22.38 1.53 -25.08
C ILE A 2 -23.57 2.46 -25.37
N CYS A 3 -23.37 3.49 -26.20
CA CYS A 3 -24.47 4.38 -26.60
C CYS A 3 -25.62 3.64 -27.33
N GLU A 4 -25.31 2.60 -28.10
CA GLU A 4 -26.35 1.81 -28.78
C GLU A 4 -27.15 0.97 -27.79
N ASP A 5 -26.47 0.35 -26.81
CA ASP A 5 -27.12 -0.48 -25.78
C ASP A 5 -27.92 0.32 -24.76
N ARG A 6 -27.54 1.57 -24.52
CA ARG A 6 -28.30 2.49 -23.68
C ARG A 6 -29.44 3.18 -24.43
N GLY A 7 -29.65 2.86 -25.71
CA GLY A 7 -30.69 3.48 -26.53
C GLY A 7 -30.46 4.98 -26.76
N ILE A 8 -29.20 5.41 -26.80
CA ILE A 8 -28.76 6.78 -27.15
C ILE A 8 -28.46 6.88 -28.66
N GLU A 9 -28.10 5.75 -29.28
CA GLU A 9 -27.85 5.55 -30.70
C GLU A 9 -28.63 4.32 -31.20
N ASP A 10 -28.88 4.24 -32.51
CA ASP A 10 -29.55 3.09 -33.12
C ASP A 10 -28.77 1.78 -32.86
N TYR A 11 -29.49 0.77 -32.38
CA TYR A 11 -28.90 -0.55 -32.16
C TYR A 11 -28.41 -1.18 -33.48
N GLY A 12 -27.21 -1.77 -33.44
CA GLY A 12 -26.62 -2.46 -34.60
C GLY A 12 -25.92 -1.54 -35.60
N ARG A 13 -25.77 -0.24 -35.29
CA ARG A 13 -25.14 0.73 -36.19
C ARG A 13 -23.66 0.41 -36.47
N LEU A 14 -22.87 0.00 -35.46
CA LEU A 14 -21.51 -0.50 -35.70
C LEU A 14 -21.51 -1.88 -36.38
N MET A 15 -22.42 -2.78 -36.00
CA MET A 15 -22.56 -4.10 -36.64
C MET A 15 -22.81 -3.97 -38.15
N ALA A 16 -23.61 -2.99 -38.58
CA ALA A 16 -23.91 -2.74 -39.99
C ALA A 16 -22.65 -2.37 -40.81
N LEU A 17 -21.57 -1.92 -40.17
CA LEU A 17 -20.29 -1.66 -40.85
C LEU A 17 -19.69 -2.90 -41.49
N LYS A 18 -20.01 -4.11 -40.99
CA LYS A 18 -19.51 -5.36 -41.58
C LYS A 18 -20.02 -5.60 -43.00
N ASN A 19 -21.17 -5.02 -43.34
CA ASN A 19 -21.84 -5.22 -44.61
C ASN A 19 -21.20 -4.29 -45.65
N GLY A 20 -20.09 -4.71 -46.27
CA GLY A 20 -19.41 -4.00 -47.37
C GLY A 20 -17.89 -3.86 -47.18
N ASN A 21 -17.25 -3.14 -48.10
CA ASN A 21 -15.80 -2.90 -48.12
C ASN A 21 -15.45 -1.52 -47.55
N ASN A 22 -14.15 -1.26 -47.32
CA ASN A 22 -13.61 -0.02 -46.77
C ASN A 22 -14.23 0.30 -45.40
N VAL A 23 -14.26 -0.71 -44.54
CA VAL A 23 -14.94 -0.71 -43.23
C VAL A 23 -14.41 0.43 -42.36
N TYR A 24 -13.09 0.64 -42.33
CA TYR A 24 -12.47 1.72 -41.55
C TYR A 24 -12.91 3.12 -41.99
N ARG A 25 -12.97 3.36 -43.30
CA ARG A 25 -13.41 4.67 -43.84
C ARG A 25 -14.86 4.98 -43.49
N ARG A 26 -15.72 3.96 -43.45
CA ARG A 26 -17.12 4.08 -43.01
C ARG A 26 -17.24 4.26 -41.50
N LEU A 27 -16.43 3.54 -40.72
CA LEU A 27 -16.31 3.77 -39.28
C LEU A 27 -15.93 5.22 -38.99
N PHE A 28 -14.97 5.77 -39.75
CA PHE A 28 -14.54 7.14 -39.60
C PHE A 28 -15.65 8.17 -39.91
N GLN A 29 -16.58 7.85 -40.83
CA GLN A 29 -17.78 8.68 -41.02
C GLN A 29 -18.69 8.67 -39.78
N LEU A 30 -18.78 7.55 -39.06
CA LEU A 30 -19.49 7.52 -37.78
C LEU A 30 -18.78 8.34 -36.72
N PHE A 31 -17.44 8.31 -36.67
CA PHE A 31 -16.66 9.16 -35.77
C PHE A 31 -16.90 10.64 -36.02
N ARG A 32 -16.96 11.09 -37.28
CA ARG A 32 -17.31 12.49 -37.60
C ARG A 32 -18.71 12.87 -37.13
N LYS A 33 -19.70 12.00 -37.35
CA LYS A 33 -21.07 12.23 -36.84
C LYS A 33 -21.12 12.25 -35.31
N ALA A 34 -20.32 11.41 -34.67
CA ALA A 34 -20.18 11.39 -33.22
C ALA A 34 -19.48 12.65 -32.69
N ASP A 35 -18.49 13.19 -33.42
CA ASP A 35 -17.87 14.48 -33.08
C ASP A 35 -18.90 15.61 -33.08
N ASP A 36 -19.75 15.69 -34.11
CA ASP A 36 -20.79 16.72 -34.20
C ASP A 36 -21.82 16.61 -33.05
N LYS A 37 -22.15 15.39 -32.61
CA LYS A 37 -23.18 15.12 -31.57
C LYS A 37 -22.63 15.17 -30.13
N TYR A 38 -21.47 14.56 -29.89
CA TYR A 38 -20.91 14.28 -28.56
C TYR A 38 -19.64 15.08 -28.23
N ASN A 39 -19.31 16.13 -28.99
CA ASN A 39 -17.98 16.73 -28.97
C ASN A 39 -17.42 16.98 -27.55
N SER A 40 -16.43 16.17 -27.21
CA SER A 40 -15.72 16.17 -25.93
C SER A 40 -14.21 16.15 -26.12
N GLY A 41 -13.74 16.22 -27.37
CA GLY A 41 -12.33 15.98 -27.73
C GLY A 41 -12.02 14.56 -28.18
N LEU A 42 -12.87 13.57 -27.87
CA LEU A 42 -12.69 12.17 -28.24
C LEU A 42 -12.62 11.93 -29.77
N PHE A 43 -13.25 12.79 -30.57
CA PHE A 43 -13.31 12.68 -32.04
C PHE A 43 -12.75 13.93 -32.73
N HIS A 44 -11.79 14.62 -32.11
CA HIS A 44 -11.24 15.87 -32.61
C HIS A 44 -10.17 15.64 -33.69
N PHE A 45 -10.62 15.51 -34.95
CA PHE A 45 -9.75 15.17 -36.11
C PHE A 45 -9.40 16.36 -37.02
N LYS A 46 -9.87 17.57 -36.70
CA LYS A 46 -9.66 18.77 -37.51
C LYS A 46 -9.31 19.92 -36.60
N LYS A 47 -8.52 20.86 -37.10
CA LYS A 47 -8.21 22.10 -36.39
C LYS A 47 -9.50 22.90 -36.15
N GLU A 48 -9.76 23.27 -34.90
CA GLU A 48 -10.86 24.16 -34.52
C GLU A 48 -10.30 25.45 -33.90
N LYS A 49 -11.11 26.53 -33.93
CA LYS A 49 -10.71 27.82 -33.34
C LYS A 49 -10.53 27.63 -31.83
N ASN A 50 -9.34 27.95 -31.31
CA ASN A 50 -8.93 27.77 -29.91
C ASN A 50 -8.72 26.30 -29.47
N ARG A 51 -8.55 25.37 -30.42
CA ARG A 51 -8.26 23.95 -30.14
C ARG A 51 -7.24 23.44 -31.15
N ASP A 52 -5.96 23.60 -30.81
CA ASP A 52 -4.85 23.31 -31.73
C ASP A 52 -4.40 21.84 -31.72
N ASN A 53 -4.77 21.06 -30.70
CA ASN A 53 -4.39 19.65 -30.57
C ASN A 53 -5.45 18.73 -31.21
N PHE A 54 -5.28 18.35 -32.49
CA PHE A 54 -6.19 17.48 -33.23
C PHE A 54 -5.46 16.25 -33.80
N ASP A 55 -6.15 15.11 -33.82
CA ASP A 55 -5.60 13.84 -34.28
C ASP A 55 -5.60 13.76 -35.82
N ASN A 56 -4.41 13.83 -36.41
CA ASN A 56 -4.17 13.67 -37.84
C ASN A 56 -3.71 12.26 -38.25
N LEU A 57 -3.40 11.39 -37.28
CA LEU A 57 -2.93 10.03 -37.52
C LEU A 57 -4.11 9.10 -37.78
N THR A 58 -5.10 9.06 -36.90
CA THR A 58 -6.28 8.19 -37.02
C THR A 58 -6.98 8.32 -38.37
N PRO A 59 -7.19 9.53 -38.95
CA PRO A 59 -7.77 9.68 -40.28
C PRO A 59 -6.94 9.06 -41.43
N SER A 60 -5.62 8.88 -41.22
CA SER A 60 -4.68 8.38 -42.22
C SER A 60 -4.46 6.85 -42.16
N LEU A 61 -4.93 6.20 -41.10
CA LEU A 61 -4.73 4.76 -40.91
C LEU A 61 -5.43 3.94 -42.00
N THR A 62 -4.76 2.88 -42.44
CA THR A 62 -5.35 1.84 -43.28
C THR A 62 -5.41 0.56 -42.45
N ILE A 63 -6.62 0.05 -42.22
CA ILE A 63 -6.88 -1.13 -41.40
C ILE A 63 -7.60 -2.16 -42.27
N ASP A 64 -7.19 -3.41 -42.12
CA ASP A 64 -7.79 -4.55 -42.81
C ASP A 64 -9.27 -4.73 -42.44
N ASP A 65 -10.10 -4.97 -43.45
CA ASP A 65 -11.55 -5.06 -43.30
C ASP A 65 -11.95 -6.31 -42.49
N GLU A 66 -11.28 -7.45 -42.68
CA GLU A 66 -11.61 -8.69 -41.97
C GLU A 66 -11.36 -8.56 -40.47
N THR A 67 -10.26 -7.88 -40.09
CA THR A 67 -9.95 -7.58 -38.69
C THR A 67 -11.05 -6.76 -38.02
N LEU A 68 -11.53 -5.69 -38.66
CA LEU A 68 -12.60 -4.85 -38.10
C LEU A 68 -13.96 -5.55 -38.09
N LYS A 69 -14.28 -6.32 -39.14
CA LYS A 69 -15.51 -7.11 -39.19
C LYS A 69 -15.60 -8.10 -38.04
N ASP A 70 -14.49 -8.79 -37.73
CA ASP A 70 -14.43 -9.73 -36.61
C ASP A 70 -14.62 -9.01 -35.27
N ILE A 71 -13.94 -7.87 -35.04
CA ILE A 71 -14.15 -7.04 -33.84
C ILE A 71 -15.62 -6.64 -33.71
N PHE A 72 -16.24 -6.11 -34.76
CA PHE A 72 -17.65 -5.70 -34.69
C PHE A 72 -18.59 -6.87 -34.46
N LYS A 73 -18.33 -8.03 -35.05
CA LYS A 73 -19.12 -9.24 -34.79
C LYS A 73 -19.06 -9.60 -33.30
N ASN A 74 -17.87 -9.62 -32.71
CA ASN A 74 -17.63 -10.00 -31.31
C ASN A 74 -18.12 -8.96 -30.27
N LEU A 75 -18.70 -7.84 -30.69
CA LEU A 75 -19.31 -6.84 -29.81
C LEU A 75 -20.83 -6.99 -29.65
N TYR A 76 -21.47 -7.96 -30.30
CA TYR A 76 -22.93 -8.14 -30.28
C TYR A 76 -23.32 -9.61 -30.08
N TYR A 77 -24.51 -9.83 -29.53
CA TYR A 77 -25.11 -11.15 -29.41
C TYR A 77 -25.34 -11.81 -30.80
N PRO A 78 -25.16 -13.13 -30.96
CA PRO A 78 -24.80 -14.12 -29.92
C PRO A 78 -23.30 -14.27 -29.66
N ASP A 79 -22.43 -13.68 -30.49
CA ASP A 79 -20.98 -13.87 -30.40
C ASP A 79 -20.37 -13.20 -29.16
N SER A 80 -20.99 -12.10 -28.71
CA SER A 80 -20.65 -11.42 -27.45
C SER A 80 -21.64 -11.78 -26.35
N PRO A 81 -21.18 -12.28 -25.18
CA PRO A 81 -22.03 -12.56 -24.03
C PRO A 81 -22.32 -11.32 -23.17
N TYR A 82 -21.77 -10.15 -23.52
CA TYR A 82 -21.81 -8.96 -22.68
C TYR A 82 -22.98 -8.03 -23.03
N GLU A 83 -23.70 -7.59 -22.00
CA GLU A 83 -24.70 -6.52 -22.09
C GLU A 83 -24.08 -5.18 -21.64
N PHE A 84 -23.88 -4.24 -22.57
CA PHE A 84 -23.20 -2.97 -22.26
C PHE A 84 -24.12 -1.92 -21.63
N SER A 85 -25.43 -2.14 -21.62
CA SER A 85 -26.43 -1.24 -21.02
C SER A 85 -26.27 -1.15 -19.50
N VAL A 86 -25.96 -2.29 -18.87
CA VAL A 86 -25.83 -2.46 -17.42
C VAL A 86 -24.39 -2.35 -16.92
N LEU A 87 -23.41 -2.19 -17.83
CA LEU A 87 -22.01 -2.14 -17.46
C LEU A 87 -21.68 -0.80 -16.76
N PRO A 88 -21.27 -0.83 -15.48
CA PRO A 88 -20.92 0.36 -14.73
C PRO A 88 -19.70 1.07 -15.33
N ALA A 89 -19.66 2.41 -15.28
CA ALA A 89 -18.58 3.19 -15.89
C ALA A 89 -17.19 2.88 -15.29
N ASP A 90 -17.15 2.51 -14.01
CA ASP A 90 -15.94 2.09 -13.29
C ASP A 90 -15.37 0.75 -13.76
N ILE A 91 -16.20 -0.16 -14.30
CA ILE A 91 -15.71 -1.43 -14.87
C ILE A 91 -14.87 -1.18 -16.13
N LEU A 92 -15.20 -0.17 -16.94
CA LEU A 92 -14.39 0.17 -18.11
C LEU A 92 -13.00 0.63 -17.68
N GLY A 93 -12.92 1.53 -16.71
CA GLY A 93 -11.66 1.95 -16.11
C GLY A 93 -10.82 0.75 -15.67
N GLN A 94 -11.44 -0.19 -14.94
CA GLN A 94 -10.78 -1.43 -14.48
C GLN A 94 -10.26 -2.30 -15.63
N VAL A 95 -11.05 -2.47 -16.69
CA VAL A 95 -10.66 -3.28 -17.85
C VAL A 95 -9.48 -2.61 -18.57
N TYR A 96 -9.59 -1.32 -18.89
CA TYR A 96 -8.54 -0.58 -19.59
C TYR A 96 -7.23 -0.54 -18.81
N GLU A 97 -7.29 -0.41 -17.49
CA GLU A 97 -6.11 -0.34 -16.63
C GLU A 97 -5.27 -1.62 -16.62
N GLN A 98 -5.90 -2.79 -16.85
CA GLN A 98 -5.16 -4.03 -17.10
C GLN A 98 -4.34 -4.00 -18.40
N PHE A 99 -4.78 -3.20 -19.39
CA PHE A 99 -4.05 -2.98 -20.64
C PHE A 99 -3.01 -1.88 -20.50
N LEU A 100 -3.25 -0.84 -19.69
CA LEU A 100 -2.28 0.24 -19.42
C LEU A 100 -0.96 -0.28 -18.85
N GLY A 101 -0.99 -1.41 -18.13
CA GLY A 101 0.21 -2.03 -17.60
C GLY A 101 1.07 -2.78 -18.61
N LYS A 102 0.65 -2.83 -19.88
CA LYS A 102 1.29 -3.60 -20.94
C LYS A 102 1.74 -2.69 -22.08
N ILE A 103 2.83 -3.05 -22.74
CA ILE A 103 3.34 -2.42 -23.96
C ILE A 103 3.38 -3.44 -25.09
N ILE A 104 3.14 -2.96 -26.31
CA ILE A 104 3.29 -3.75 -27.52
C ILE A 104 4.70 -3.51 -28.06
N ARG A 105 5.51 -4.57 -28.11
CA ARG A 105 6.86 -4.54 -28.69
C ARG A 105 6.91 -5.39 -29.95
N LEU A 106 7.47 -4.83 -31.01
CA LEU A 106 7.81 -5.62 -32.21
C LEU A 106 9.14 -6.35 -31.97
N THR A 107 9.12 -7.67 -32.19
CA THR A 107 10.34 -8.48 -32.21
C THR A 107 11.18 -8.15 -33.45
N PRO A 108 12.48 -8.54 -33.51
CA PRO A 108 13.28 -8.38 -34.74
C PRO A 108 12.68 -9.06 -35.97
N LYS A 109 11.81 -10.06 -35.77
CA LYS A 109 11.03 -10.72 -36.83
C LYS A 109 9.72 -10.01 -37.17
N HIS A 110 9.53 -8.76 -36.71
CA HIS A 110 8.32 -7.96 -36.89
C HIS A 110 7.03 -8.59 -36.33
N GLN A 111 7.16 -9.49 -35.34
CA GLN A 111 6.00 -10.02 -34.62
C GLN A 111 5.69 -9.14 -33.41
N ALA A 112 4.42 -8.76 -33.24
CA ALA A 112 3.96 -8.04 -32.06
C ALA A 112 3.93 -8.96 -30.84
N LYS A 113 4.53 -8.51 -29.74
CA LYS A 113 4.52 -9.19 -28.45
C LYS A 113 4.06 -8.22 -27.38
N ILE A 114 3.19 -8.71 -26.50
CA ILE A 114 2.68 -7.94 -25.37
C ILE A 114 3.57 -8.25 -24.16
N GLU A 115 4.18 -7.23 -23.58
CA GLU A 115 5.05 -7.32 -22.41
C GLU A 115 4.56 -6.36 -21.32
N GLU A 116 4.75 -6.69 -20.04
CA GLU A 116 4.45 -5.75 -18.95
C GLU A 116 5.46 -4.61 -18.92
N LYS A 117 5.00 -3.40 -18.60
CA LYS A 117 5.87 -2.24 -18.38
C LYS A 117 6.87 -2.55 -17.24
N PRO A 118 8.15 -2.10 -17.33
CA PRO A 118 9.16 -2.37 -16.31
C PRO A 118 8.74 -2.02 -14.88
N GLU A 119 8.12 -0.86 -14.71
CA GLU A 119 7.58 -0.33 -13.47
C GLU A 119 6.43 -1.17 -12.91
N VAL A 120 5.53 -1.66 -13.78
CA VAL A 120 4.43 -2.56 -13.41
C VAL A 120 4.98 -3.90 -12.92
N ARG A 121 5.96 -4.46 -13.64
CA ARG A 121 6.63 -5.70 -13.24
C ARG A 121 7.33 -5.55 -11.89
N LYS A 122 7.94 -4.39 -11.61
CA LYS A 122 8.57 -4.10 -10.31
C LYS A 122 7.56 -3.87 -9.19
N ALA A 123 6.43 -3.22 -9.48
CA ALA A 123 5.32 -3.04 -8.55
C ALA A 123 4.55 -4.36 -8.29
N GLY A 124 4.79 -5.37 -9.14
CA GLY A 124 4.15 -6.68 -9.06
C GLY A 124 2.77 -6.74 -9.74
N GLY A 125 2.41 -5.74 -10.54
CA GLY A 125 1.13 -5.65 -11.24
C GLY A 125 0.48 -4.27 -11.12
N VAL A 126 -0.61 -4.07 -11.86
CA VAL A 126 -1.49 -2.90 -11.72
C VAL A 126 -2.67 -3.29 -10.84
N TYR A 127 -2.92 -2.52 -9.79
CA TYR A 127 -3.91 -2.86 -8.75
C TYR A 127 -4.97 -1.79 -8.62
N TYR A 128 -6.21 -2.17 -8.95
CA TYR A 128 -7.38 -1.32 -8.76
C TYR A 128 -7.66 -1.10 -7.28
N THR A 129 -7.98 0.14 -6.91
CA THR A 129 -8.34 0.50 -5.54
C THR A 129 -9.77 0.08 -5.27
N PRO A 130 -10.04 -0.85 -4.33
CA PRO A 130 -11.40 -1.31 -4.05
C PRO A 130 -12.36 -0.15 -3.76
N THR A 131 -13.60 -0.24 -4.26
CA THR A 131 -14.61 0.82 -4.14
C THR A 131 -14.80 1.29 -2.70
N TYR A 132 -14.82 0.37 -1.74
CA TYR A 132 -14.98 0.72 -0.33
C TYR A 132 -13.84 1.59 0.24
N ILE A 133 -12.63 1.47 -0.31
CA ILE A 133 -11.49 2.34 0.04
C ILE A 133 -11.69 3.72 -0.57
N VAL A 134 -12.08 3.77 -1.84
CA VAL A 134 -12.39 5.03 -2.55
C VAL A 134 -13.48 5.79 -1.81
N ASP A 135 -14.58 5.13 -1.48
CA ASP A 135 -15.72 5.70 -0.76
C ASP A 135 -15.30 6.23 0.61
N TYR A 136 -14.50 5.46 1.35
CA TYR A 136 -14.02 5.90 2.67
C TYR A 136 -13.13 7.13 2.57
N ILE A 137 -12.23 7.18 1.58
CA ILE A 137 -11.35 8.34 1.36
C ILE A 137 -12.18 9.56 0.95
N VAL A 138 -13.06 9.43 -0.05
CA VAL A 138 -13.91 10.52 -0.55
C VAL A 138 -14.79 11.08 0.56
N LYS A 139 -15.45 10.21 1.34
CA LYS A 139 -16.28 10.63 2.47
C LYS A 139 -15.50 11.41 3.51
N ASN A 140 -14.29 10.97 3.86
CA ASN A 140 -13.45 11.61 4.88
C ASN A 140 -12.63 12.81 4.37
N THR A 141 -12.77 13.18 3.10
CA THR A 141 -12.13 14.35 2.49
C THR A 141 -13.18 15.26 1.86
N VAL A 142 -13.64 14.95 0.65
CA VAL A 142 -14.69 15.69 -0.08
C VAL A 142 -15.96 15.81 0.76
N GLY A 143 -16.40 14.73 1.40
CA GLY A 143 -17.59 14.75 2.27
C GLY A 143 -17.48 15.77 3.40
N LYS A 144 -16.34 15.84 4.09
CA LYS A 144 -16.08 16.85 5.15
C LYS A 144 -16.05 18.28 4.61
N LEU A 145 -15.50 18.51 3.42
CA LEU A 145 -15.49 19.83 2.80
C LEU A 145 -16.89 20.35 2.43
N LEU A 146 -17.85 19.44 2.22
CA LEU A 146 -19.23 19.75 1.87
C LEU A 146 -20.09 20.12 3.09
N GLU A 147 -19.63 19.83 4.31
CA GLU A 147 -20.35 20.17 5.54
C GLU A 147 -20.62 21.68 5.62
N GLY A 148 -21.89 22.05 5.79
CA GLY A 148 -22.34 23.44 5.85
C GLY A 148 -22.28 24.21 4.53
N LYS A 149 -21.94 23.58 3.39
CA LYS A 149 -21.91 24.23 2.07
C LYS A 149 -23.29 24.22 1.41
N LYS A 150 -23.51 25.17 0.49
CA LYS A 150 -24.74 25.25 -0.33
C LYS A 150 -24.51 24.71 -1.75
N PRO A 151 -25.50 24.00 -2.35
CA PRO A 151 -25.41 23.51 -3.72
C PRO A 151 -25.67 24.63 -4.74
N GLY A 152 -25.61 24.31 -6.02
CA GLY A 152 -25.93 25.23 -7.11
C GLY A 152 -24.75 26.08 -7.59
N PRO A 153 -24.90 26.76 -8.74
CA PRO A 153 -23.84 27.56 -9.37
C PRO A 153 -23.36 28.74 -8.53
N ARG A 154 -24.22 29.27 -7.65
CA ARG A 154 -23.87 30.32 -6.66
C ARG A 154 -23.53 29.75 -5.27
N GLY A 155 -23.68 28.44 -5.11
CA GLY A 155 -23.33 27.73 -3.90
C GLY A 155 -21.82 27.60 -3.77
N SER A 156 -21.35 27.63 -2.53
CA SER A 156 -19.92 27.54 -2.20
C SER A 156 -19.24 26.26 -2.69
N VAL A 157 -20.01 25.18 -2.95
CA VAL A 157 -19.47 23.92 -3.50
C VAL A 157 -18.91 24.10 -4.91
N SER A 158 -19.45 25.03 -5.70
CA SER A 158 -18.99 25.28 -7.08
C SER A 158 -17.54 25.77 -7.17
N ASN A 159 -16.97 26.19 -6.03
CA ASN A 159 -15.59 26.66 -5.94
C ASN A 159 -14.61 25.59 -5.46
N LEU A 160 -15.10 24.41 -5.05
CA LEU A 160 -14.21 23.33 -4.60
C LEU A 160 -13.46 22.73 -5.79
N ARG A 161 -12.16 22.49 -5.61
CA ARG A 161 -11.26 21.84 -6.58
C ARG A 161 -10.69 20.58 -5.96
N ILE A 162 -11.04 19.42 -6.53
CA ILE A 162 -10.62 18.10 -6.08
C ILE A 162 -9.63 17.54 -7.10
N LEU A 163 -8.45 17.15 -6.64
CA LEU A 163 -7.36 16.66 -7.47
C LEU A 163 -7.02 15.20 -7.14
N ASP A 164 -6.75 14.42 -8.18
CA ASP A 164 -5.89 13.22 -8.11
C ASP A 164 -4.67 13.43 -9.04
N PRO A 165 -3.45 13.58 -8.49
CA PRO A 165 -2.25 13.87 -9.28
C PRO A 165 -1.61 12.63 -9.90
N ALA A 166 -2.16 11.44 -9.70
CA ALA A 166 -1.75 10.21 -10.38
C ALA A 166 -3.00 9.38 -10.67
N CYS A 167 -3.89 9.95 -11.49
CA CYS A 167 -5.28 9.53 -11.51
C CYS A 167 -5.54 8.16 -12.16
N GLY A 168 -4.58 7.61 -12.92
CA GLY A 168 -4.70 6.32 -13.58
C GLY A 168 -5.96 6.24 -14.44
N SER A 169 -6.78 5.21 -14.22
CA SER A 169 -8.10 5.07 -14.85
C SER A 169 -9.20 6.02 -14.35
N GLY A 170 -8.91 6.84 -13.33
CA GLY A 170 -9.82 7.85 -12.81
C GLY A 170 -10.72 7.37 -11.67
N SER A 171 -10.41 6.24 -11.05
CA SER A 171 -11.25 5.59 -10.02
C SER A 171 -11.65 6.54 -8.88
N PHE A 172 -10.70 7.30 -8.33
CA PHE A 172 -10.97 8.29 -7.28
C PHE A 172 -11.77 9.49 -7.78
N LEU A 173 -11.51 9.94 -9.01
CA LEU A 173 -12.22 11.06 -9.63
C LEU A 173 -13.68 10.70 -9.92
N ILE A 174 -13.94 9.48 -10.38
CA ILE A 174 -15.28 8.93 -10.58
C ILE A 174 -16.01 8.82 -9.24
N GLY A 175 -15.34 8.30 -8.20
CA GLY A 175 -15.91 8.20 -6.85
C GLY A 175 -16.25 9.57 -6.25
N ALA A 176 -15.34 10.53 -6.34
CA ALA A 176 -15.58 11.91 -5.90
C ALA A 176 -16.70 12.59 -6.70
N TYR A 177 -16.74 12.38 -8.01
CA TYR A 177 -17.79 12.92 -8.87
C TYR A 177 -19.16 12.33 -8.50
N GLN A 178 -19.27 11.00 -8.34
CA GLN A 178 -20.50 10.35 -7.92
C GLN A 178 -20.98 10.89 -6.56
N PHE A 179 -20.08 11.03 -5.60
CA PHE A 179 -20.40 11.59 -4.29
C PHE A 179 -20.96 13.02 -4.39
N LEU A 180 -20.37 13.87 -5.24
CA LEU A 180 -20.88 15.21 -5.49
C LEU A 180 -22.25 15.21 -6.17
N LEU A 181 -22.50 14.30 -7.12
CA LEU A 181 -23.79 14.16 -7.79
C LEU A 181 -24.89 13.78 -6.78
N ASP A 182 -24.65 12.76 -5.95
CA ASP A 182 -25.61 12.34 -4.93
C ASP A 182 -25.86 13.45 -3.92
N TRP A 183 -24.79 14.10 -3.43
CA TRP A 183 -24.92 15.21 -2.50
C TRP A 183 -25.72 16.37 -3.10
N HIS A 184 -25.43 16.80 -4.34
CA HIS A 184 -26.17 17.87 -4.99
C HIS A 184 -27.65 17.52 -5.17
N ARG A 185 -27.95 16.30 -5.64
CA ARG A 185 -29.33 15.80 -5.78
C ARG A 185 -30.06 15.90 -4.45
N ASP A 186 -29.49 15.35 -3.39
CA ASP A 186 -30.12 15.29 -2.08
C ASP A 186 -30.34 16.69 -1.50
N GLN A 187 -29.38 17.60 -1.67
CA GLN A 187 -29.54 18.99 -1.24
C GLN A 187 -30.64 19.73 -2.02
N TYR A 188 -30.76 19.53 -3.34
CA TYR A 188 -31.83 20.15 -4.12
C TYR A 188 -33.21 19.61 -3.77
N VAL A 189 -33.31 18.29 -3.53
CA VAL A 189 -34.56 17.67 -3.09
C VAL A 189 -34.96 18.20 -1.70
N ASN A 190 -34.00 18.33 -0.78
CA ASN A 190 -34.28 18.86 0.57
C ASN A 190 -34.62 20.37 0.56
N ASP A 191 -34.13 21.13 -0.42
CA ASP A 191 -34.43 22.57 -0.62
C ASP A 191 -35.65 22.81 -1.54
N GLY A 192 -36.57 21.83 -1.60
CA GLY A 192 -37.78 21.88 -2.41
C GLY A 192 -37.52 21.54 -3.89
N PRO A 193 -37.79 20.31 -4.35
CA PRO A 193 -37.36 19.86 -5.67
C PRO A 193 -38.02 20.64 -6.82
N GLU A 194 -39.26 21.13 -6.65
CA GLU A 194 -39.97 21.90 -7.66
C GLU A 194 -39.30 23.24 -7.97
N LYS A 195 -38.61 23.83 -6.99
CA LYS A 195 -37.81 25.05 -7.16
C LYS A 195 -36.65 24.82 -8.13
N TRP A 196 -36.04 23.63 -8.07
CA TRP A 196 -34.88 23.26 -8.86
C TRP A 196 -35.26 22.56 -10.17
N ALA A 197 -36.50 22.13 -10.33
CA ALA A 197 -37.02 21.52 -11.55
C ALA A 197 -37.66 22.52 -12.54
N LYS A 198 -37.88 23.77 -12.12
CA LYS A 198 -38.54 24.83 -12.92
C LYS A 198 -37.54 25.93 -13.33
N GLY A 199 -37.90 26.70 -14.35
CA GLY A 199 -37.14 27.87 -14.82
C GLY A 199 -36.28 27.61 -16.06
N LYS A 200 -35.46 28.60 -16.45
CA LYS A 200 -34.66 28.55 -17.70
C LYS A 200 -33.52 27.53 -17.67
N THR A 201 -32.96 27.23 -16.50
CA THR A 201 -31.86 26.25 -16.34
C THR A 201 -32.17 25.29 -15.19
N PRO A 202 -33.08 24.33 -15.38
CA PRO A 202 -33.45 23.38 -14.35
C PRO A 202 -32.26 22.51 -13.96
N ARG A 203 -32.18 22.15 -12.68
CA ARG A 203 -31.12 21.33 -12.07
C ARG A 203 -31.62 19.93 -11.75
N LEU A 204 -32.93 19.79 -11.55
CA LEU A 204 -33.59 18.52 -11.37
C LEU A 204 -34.59 18.25 -12.50
N TYR A 205 -34.82 16.98 -12.78
CA TYR A 205 -35.97 16.48 -13.50
C TYR A 205 -36.50 15.22 -12.82
N GLN A 206 -37.76 14.89 -13.08
CA GLN A 206 -38.35 13.67 -12.57
C GLN A 206 -38.33 12.60 -13.66
N SER A 207 -37.76 11.43 -13.34
CA SER A 207 -37.75 10.29 -14.25
C SER A 207 -39.15 9.68 -14.40
N HIS A 208 -39.34 8.81 -15.40
CA HIS A 208 -40.58 8.05 -15.60
C HIS A 208 -41.00 7.21 -14.37
N LYS A 209 -40.05 6.87 -13.48
CA LYS A 209 -40.30 6.13 -12.23
C LYS A 209 -40.61 7.03 -11.03
N GLY A 210 -40.72 8.34 -11.22
CA GLY A 210 -41.00 9.31 -10.15
C GLY A 210 -39.76 9.76 -9.36
N GLU A 211 -38.58 9.20 -9.63
CA GLU A 211 -37.32 9.58 -8.97
C GLU A 211 -36.79 10.93 -9.47
N TRP A 212 -36.34 11.78 -8.54
CA TRP A 212 -35.63 13.02 -8.86
C TRP A 212 -34.19 12.76 -9.29
N ARG A 213 -33.80 13.29 -10.44
CA ARG A 213 -32.46 13.15 -11.02
C ARG A 213 -31.89 14.51 -11.39
N LEU A 214 -30.56 14.63 -11.36
CA LEU A 214 -29.86 15.81 -11.84
C LEU A 214 -29.93 15.90 -13.36
N THR A 215 -30.17 17.10 -13.89
CA THR A 215 -30.09 17.36 -15.34
C THR A 215 -28.67 17.19 -15.87
N THR A 216 -28.54 16.83 -17.15
CA THR A 216 -27.24 16.69 -17.83
C THR A 216 -26.38 17.96 -17.72
N ASP A 217 -26.98 19.15 -17.84
CA ASP A 217 -26.26 20.41 -17.69
C ASP A 217 -25.68 20.61 -16.29
N GLU A 218 -26.42 20.17 -15.27
CA GLU A 218 -25.94 20.25 -13.89
C GLU A 218 -24.83 19.23 -13.63
N ARG A 219 -24.96 18.02 -14.17
CA ARG A 219 -23.91 16.98 -14.15
C ARG A 219 -22.62 17.51 -14.80
N LYS A 220 -22.70 18.12 -15.99
CA LYS A 220 -21.58 18.77 -16.69
C LYS A 220 -20.92 19.85 -15.84
N ARG A 221 -21.72 20.74 -15.25
CA ARG A 221 -21.25 21.85 -14.43
C ARG A 221 -20.45 21.37 -13.22
N ILE A 222 -20.98 20.37 -12.50
CA ILE A 222 -20.30 19.77 -11.35
C ILE A 222 -18.97 19.15 -11.79
N LEU A 223 -18.96 18.39 -12.89
CA LEU A 223 -17.74 17.76 -13.41
C LEU A 223 -16.66 18.80 -13.74
N LEU A 224 -17.00 19.79 -14.57
CA LEU A 224 -16.07 20.82 -15.06
C LEU A 224 -15.52 21.72 -13.95
N ASN A 225 -16.32 21.98 -12.91
CA ASN A 225 -15.90 22.86 -11.83
C ASN A 225 -15.09 22.14 -10.75
N ASN A 226 -15.36 20.86 -10.49
CA ASN A 226 -14.91 20.24 -9.25
C ASN A 226 -13.82 19.18 -9.42
N ILE A 227 -13.73 18.52 -10.58
CA ILE A 227 -12.90 17.33 -10.76
C ILE A 227 -11.68 17.63 -11.62
N TYR A 228 -10.49 17.33 -11.10
CA TYR A 228 -9.21 17.55 -11.76
C TYR A 228 -8.29 16.35 -11.60
N GLY A 229 -7.50 16.05 -12.62
CA GLY A 229 -6.62 14.90 -12.63
C GLY A 229 -5.37 15.11 -13.47
N VAL A 230 -4.28 14.49 -13.07
CA VAL A 230 -3.05 14.40 -13.86
C VAL A 230 -2.57 12.96 -13.87
N ASP A 231 -2.14 12.49 -15.04
CA ASP A 231 -1.39 11.24 -15.16
C ASP A 231 -0.28 11.39 -16.20
N ILE A 232 0.82 10.66 -16.02
CA ILE A 232 1.93 10.66 -16.96
C ILE A 232 1.63 9.85 -18.21
N ASP A 233 0.75 8.83 -18.10
CA ASP A 233 0.35 8.00 -19.22
C ASP A 233 -0.84 8.62 -19.96
N HIS A 234 -0.60 9.01 -21.21
CA HIS A 234 -1.63 9.55 -22.09
C HIS A 234 -2.84 8.61 -22.24
N GLN A 235 -2.64 7.28 -22.27
CA GLN A 235 -3.74 6.34 -22.36
C GLN A 235 -4.59 6.35 -21.09
N ALA A 236 -3.99 6.50 -19.91
CA ALA A 236 -4.69 6.62 -18.64
C ALA A 236 -5.56 7.88 -18.59
N VAL A 237 -5.02 9.01 -19.06
CA VAL A 237 -5.74 10.27 -19.21
C VAL A 237 -6.98 10.12 -20.10
N GLU A 238 -6.85 9.48 -21.26
CA GLU A 238 -7.98 9.28 -22.17
C GLU A 238 -9.04 8.32 -21.59
N VAL A 239 -8.62 7.26 -20.89
CA VAL A 239 -9.53 6.35 -20.18
C VAL A 239 -10.28 7.08 -19.06
N THR A 240 -9.60 7.93 -18.30
CA THR A 240 -10.22 8.75 -17.25
C THR A 240 -11.25 9.70 -17.85
N LYS A 241 -10.90 10.43 -18.92
CA LYS A 241 -11.83 11.32 -19.62
C LYS A 241 -13.06 10.54 -20.09
N LEU A 242 -12.87 9.43 -20.80
CA LEU A 242 -13.98 8.60 -21.28
C LEU A 242 -14.88 8.13 -20.14
N SER A 243 -14.29 7.65 -19.04
CA SER A 243 -15.05 7.13 -17.89
C SER A 243 -15.89 8.22 -17.22
N LEU A 244 -15.35 9.43 -17.05
CA LEU A 244 -16.09 10.59 -16.54
C LEU A 244 -17.20 11.03 -17.50
N LEU A 245 -16.96 11.02 -18.81
CA LEU A 245 -17.95 11.37 -19.83
C LEU A 245 -19.10 10.37 -19.89
N LEU A 246 -18.80 9.06 -19.81
CA LEU A 246 -19.82 8.01 -19.72
C LEU A 246 -20.61 8.11 -18.42
N LYS A 247 -19.96 8.56 -17.33
CA LYS A 247 -20.64 8.85 -16.07
C LYS A 247 -21.61 10.01 -16.23
N VAL A 248 -21.28 11.08 -16.99
CA VAL A 248 -22.23 12.17 -17.28
C VAL A 248 -23.51 11.64 -17.97
N LEU A 249 -23.37 10.70 -18.91
CA LEU A 249 -24.49 10.12 -19.69
C LEU A 249 -25.25 9.01 -18.96
N GLU A 250 -24.83 8.62 -17.77
CA GLU A 250 -25.48 7.53 -17.04
C GLU A 250 -26.92 7.90 -16.67
N GLY A 251 -27.88 7.09 -17.15
CA GLY A 251 -29.30 7.27 -16.90
C GLY A 251 -30.05 8.13 -17.95
N GLU A 252 -29.38 8.52 -19.04
CA GLU A 252 -29.96 9.26 -20.17
C GLU A 252 -30.41 8.34 -21.31
N ASP A 253 -31.40 8.78 -22.10
CA ASP A 253 -31.95 8.08 -23.28
C ASP A 253 -32.00 8.98 -24.53
N GLU A 254 -32.36 8.44 -25.70
CA GLU A 254 -32.44 9.22 -26.94
C GLU A 254 -33.41 10.40 -26.86
N GLN A 255 -34.52 10.28 -26.13
CA GLN A 255 -35.50 11.35 -26.01
C GLN A 255 -34.97 12.51 -25.17
N SER A 256 -34.24 12.23 -24.07
CA SER A 256 -33.64 13.26 -23.23
C SER A 256 -32.51 13.99 -23.95
N ILE A 257 -31.66 13.27 -24.69
CA ILE A 257 -30.54 13.82 -25.46
C ILE A 257 -31.03 14.59 -26.71
N GLY A 258 -32.04 14.07 -27.41
CA GLY A 258 -32.64 14.69 -28.59
C GLY A 258 -33.26 16.05 -28.30
N ARG A 259 -33.93 16.21 -27.15
CA ARG A 259 -34.44 17.51 -26.68
C ARG A 259 -33.30 18.52 -26.47
N GLN A 260 -32.18 18.11 -25.90
CA GLN A 260 -31.05 19.01 -25.64
C GLN A 260 -30.43 19.54 -26.94
N LEU A 261 -30.23 18.66 -27.94
CA LEU A 261 -29.68 19.02 -29.25
C LEU A 261 -30.61 19.94 -30.06
N THR A 262 -31.93 19.68 -30.01
CA THR A 262 -32.92 20.41 -30.82
C THR A 262 -33.18 21.82 -30.28
N PHE A 263 -33.19 22.01 -28.96
CA PHE A 263 -33.54 23.29 -28.34
C PHE A 263 -32.35 24.24 -28.13
N PHE A 264 -31.12 23.73 -27.97
CA PHE A 264 -29.98 24.55 -27.57
C PHE A 264 -28.83 24.60 -28.59
N GLN A 265 -28.83 23.78 -29.65
CA GLN A 265 -27.69 23.62 -30.58
C GLN A 265 -26.34 23.38 -29.87
N GLU A 266 -26.37 22.87 -28.63
CA GLU A 266 -25.18 22.64 -27.80
C GLU A 266 -24.80 21.15 -27.80
N ARG A 267 -23.49 20.90 -27.72
CA ARG A 267 -22.89 19.56 -27.69
C ARG A 267 -23.27 18.81 -26.39
N VAL A 268 -23.51 17.50 -26.49
CA VAL A 268 -24.05 16.69 -25.38
C VAL A 268 -23.03 16.42 -24.27
N LEU A 269 -21.73 16.46 -24.56
CA LEU A 269 -20.66 16.20 -23.59
C LEU A 269 -19.74 17.43 -23.43
N PRO A 270 -19.08 17.57 -22.26
CA PRO A 270 -18.11 18.64 -22.03
C PRO A 270 -16.71 18.29 -22.57
N ASP A 271 -15.88 19.30 -22.81
CA ASP A 271 -14.44 19.13 -23.02
C ASP A 271 -13.70 19.04 -21.67
N LEU A 272 -12.97 17.94 -21.45
CA LEU A 272 -12.22 17.71 -20.21
C LEU A 272 -10.73 18.05 -20.31
N SER A 273 -10.27 18.65 -21.41
CA SER A 273 -8.85 18.97 -21.62
C SER A 273 -8.26 19.98 -20.62
N ASN A 274 -9.12 20.74 -19.93
CA ASN A 274 -8.73 21.66 -18.84
C ASN A 274 -8.85 21.05 -17.44
N ASN A 275 -9.42 19.85 -17.34
CA ASN A 275 -9.67 19.15 -16.08
C ASN A 275 -8.71 17.99 -15.90
N ILE A 276 -8.53 17.18 -16.94
CA ILE A 276 -7.67 15.99 -16.94
C ILE A 276 -6.50 16.22 -17.89
N LYS A 277 -5.29 16.27 -17.36
CA LYS A 277 -4.06 16.64 -18.07
C LYS A 277 -3.07 15.48 -18.13
N CYS A 278 -2.28 15.44 -19.19
CA CYS A 278 -1.17 14.49 -19.34
C CYS A 278 0.14 15.17 -18.91
N GLY A 279 0.87 14.57 -17.98
CA GLY A 279 2.12 15.13 -17.47
C GLY A 279 2.64 14.43 -16.23
N ASN A 280 3.92 14.63 -15.96
CA ASN A 280 4.62 14.13 -14.79
C ASN A 280 4.42 15.07 -13.60
N SER A 281 3.50 14.69 -12.72
CA SER A 281 3.17 15.44 -11.50
C SER A 281 4.35 15.74 -10.58
N LEU A 282 5.45 14.98 -10.68
CA LEU A 282 6.63 15.14 -9.83
C LEU A 282 7.79 15.90 -10.50
N ILE A 283 7.80 16.07 -11.82
CA ILE A 283 8.88 16.74 -12.56
C ILE A 283 8.33 17.99 -13.25
N GLY A 284 8.84 19.15 -12.87
CA GLY A 284 8.48 20.45 -13.44
C GLY A 284 9.38 20.89 -14.60
N PRO A 285 9.05 22.01 -15.26
CA PRO A 285 9.78 22.53 -16.41
C PRO A 285 11.25 22.89 -16.10
N ASP A 286 11.56 23.17 -14.83
CA ASP A 286 12.92 23.43 -14.32
C ASP A 286 13.88 22.22 -14.46
N PHE A 287 13.35 21.05 -14.83
CA PHE A 287 14.14 19.89 -15.22
C PHE A 287 15.07 20.19 -16.40
N HIS A 288 14.60 21.01 -17.34
CA HIS A 288 15.33 21.35 -18.56
C HIS A 288 16.23 22.59 -18.41
N GLU A 289 16.02 23.43 -17.39
CA GLU A 289 16.76 24.69 -17.19
C GLU A 289 18.25 24.49 -16.87
N ASN A 290 18.60 23.38 -16.22
CA ASN A 290 19.99 23.09 -15.80
C ASN A 290 20.82 22.37 -16.88
N GLN A 291 20.31 22.26 -18.11
CA GLN A 291 20.98 21.56 -19.19
C GLN A 291 21.16 22.42 -20.43
N GLN A 292 22.30 22.21 -21.10
CA GLN A 292 22.40 22.54 -22.52
C GLN A 292 21.33 21.71 -23.23
N MET A 293 20.25 22.36 -23.68
CA MET A 293 19.12 21.80 -24.45
C MET A 293 19.52 20.89 -25.63
N SER A 294 20.81 20.85 -26.01
CA SER A 294 21.36 20.03 -27.08
C SER A 294 21.62 18.55 -26.72
N LEU A 295 21.40 18.12 -25.47
CA LEU A 295 21.75 16.75 -25.01
C LEU A 295 20.55 15.82 -24.78
N LEU A 296 19.31 16.33 -24.78
CA LEU A 296 18.11 15.49 -24.64
C LEU A 296 17.54 15.20 -26.02
N ASP A 297 17.33 13.92 -26.33
CA ASP A 297 16.58 13.55 -27.53
C ASP A 297 15.07 13.77 -27.33
N GLU A 298 14.32 13.87 -28.44
CA GLU A 298 12.86 14.07 -28.40
C GLU A 298 12.14 12.93 -27.66
N GLU A 299 12.71 11.72 -27.68
CA GLU A 299 12.17 10.56 -26.95
C GLU A 299 12.27 10.75 -25.42
N GLU A 300 13.37 11.29 -24.91
CA GLU A 300 13.57 11.56 -23.49
C GLU A 300 12.66 12.69 -23.01
N MET A 301 12.45 13.73 -23.82
CA MET A 301 11.46 14.77 -23.53
C MET A 301 10.04 14.19 -23.41
N TYR A 302 9.66 13.32 -24.36
CA TYR A 302 8.37 12.63 -24.33
C TYR A 302 8.23 11.69 -23.13
N ARG A 303 9.32 11.01 -22.73
CA ARG A 303 9.34 10.08 -21.58
C ARG A 303 9.19 10.82 -20.24
N VAL A 304 9.94 11.91 -20.06
CA VAL A 304 9.93 12.69 -18.81
C VAL A 304 8.60 13.42 -18.65
N ASN A 305 8.07 13.98 -19.74
CA ASN A 305 6.78 14.65 -19.82
C ASN A 305 6.55 15.66 -18.68
N ALA A 306 7.47 16.60 -18.50
CA ALA A 306 7.43 17.55 -17.39
C ALA A 306 6.11 18.34 -17.34
N PHE A 307 5.58 18.57 -16.13
CA PHE A 307 4.29 19.23 -15.92
C PHE A 307 4.43 20.54 -15.14
N ASP A 308 3.99 21.64 -15.75
CA ASP A 308 3.94 22.95 -15.11
C ASP A 308 2.57 23.20 -14.47
N TRP A 309 2.50 22.98 -13.15
CA TRP A 309 1.29 23.22 -12.37
C TRP A 309 0.80 24.67 -12.43
N GLU A 310 1.70 25.65 -12.46
CA GLU A 310 1.37 27.08 -12.47
C GLU A 310 0.82 27.54 -13.82
N ALA A 311 1.30 26.95 -14.92
CA ALA A 311 0.78 27.20 -16.25
C ALA A 311 -0.55 26.46 -16.49
N GLU A 312 -0.58 25.14 -16.22
CA GLU A 312 -1.69 24.27 -16.61
C GLU A 312 -2.94 24.46 -15.74
N PHE A 313 -2.76 24.78 -14.44
CA PHE A 313 -3.84 25.05 -13.49
C PHE A 313 -3.75 26.45 -12.87
N SER A 314 -3.32 27.44 -13.66
CA SER A 314 -3.03 28.81 -13.21
C SER A 314 -4.06 29.42 -12.27
N LYS A 315 -5.37 29.35 -12.61
CA LYS A 315 -6.44 29.91 -11.77
C LYS A 315 -6.54 29.23 -10.39
N ILE A 316 -6.27 27.93 -10.32
CA ILE A 316 -6.33 27.15 -9.07
C ILE A 316 -5.08 27.45 -8.24
N MET A 317 -3.91 27.48 -8.87
CA MET A 317 -2.65 27.78 -8.19
C MET A 317 -2.62 29.22 -7.64
N GLN A 318 -3.11 30.20 -8.41
CA GLN A 318 -3.30 31.58 -7.94
C GLN A 318 -4.29 31.70 -6.77
N ALA A 319 -5.27 30.79 -6.68
CA ALA A 319 -6.21 30.71 -5.56
C ALA A 319 -5.61 29.97 -4.34
N GLY A 320 -4.33 29.61 -4.38
CA GLY A 320 -3.59 28.95 -3.30
C GLY A 320 -3.54 27.42 -3.42
N GLY A 321 -4.07 26.83 -4.48
CA GLY A 321 -4.07 25.39 -4.72
C GLY A 321 -5.45 24.73 -4.59
N PHE A 322 -5.45 23.41 -4.49
CA PHE A 322 -6.66 22.57 -4.48
C PHE A 322 -7.30 22.49 -3.09
N ASP A 323 -8.62 22.29 -3.03
CA ASP A 323 -9.37 22.09 -1.79
C ASP A 323 -9.20 20.68 -1.23
N ALA A 324 -9.12 19.68 -2.12
CA ALA A 324 -8.87 18.30 -1.77
C ALA A 324 -7.86 17.64 -2.70
N VAL A 325 -7.03 16.75 -2.14
CA VAL A 325 -6.16 15.84 -2.87
C VAL A 325 -6.44 14.42 -2.40
N ILE A 326 -6.85 13.56 -3.32
CA ILE A 326 -7.22 12.15 -3.07
C ILE A 326 -6.54 11.25 -4.09
N GLY A 327 -6.31 9.98 -3.76
CA GLY A 327 -5.70 9.07 -4.73
C GLY A 327 -5.02 7.83 -4.15
N ASN A 328 -4.48 7.06 -5.07
CA ASN A 328 -3.58 5.93 -4.83
C ASN A 328 -2.30 6.13 -5.67
N PRO A 329 -1.26 6.76 -5.12
CA PRO A 329 -0.04 7.04 -5.88
C PRO A 329 0.75 5.77 -6.24
N PRO A 330 1.68 5.81 -7.21
CA PRO A 330 2.48 4.64 -7.60
C PRO A 330 3.46 4.18 -6.51
N TYR A 331 3.58 2.85 -6.33
CA TYR A 331 4.47 2.21 -5.34
C TYR A 331 5.74 1.68 -6.01
N VAL A 332 6.70 2.57 -6.25
CA VAL A 332 7.92 2.28 -7.01
C VAL A 332 9.12 2.91 -6.33
N ILE A 333 10.10 2.08 -5.95
CA ILE A 333 11.37 2.57 -5.41
C ILE A 333 12.17 3.25 -6.52
N ILE A 334 12.60 4.49 -6.27
CA ILE A 334 13.45 5.27 -7.17
C ILE A 334 14.82 4.59 -7.27
N GLY A 335 15.24 4.31 -8.49
CA GLY A 335 16.54 3.73 -8.78
C GLY A 335 16.78 3.49 -10.27
N LYS A 336 18.06 3.22 -10.59
CA LYS A 336 18.60 3.19 -11.95
C LYS A 336 18.00 2.16 -12.91
N ASP A 337 17.27 1.15 -12.42
CA ASP A 337 16.61 0.20 -13.33
C ASP A 337 15.22 0.65 -13.81
N ILE A 338 14.74 1.83 -13.40
CA ILE A 338 13.51 2.46 -13.94
C ILE A 338 13.79 3.89 -14.41
N PHE A 339 14.55 4.67 -13.63
CA PHE A 339 14.75 6.09 -13.89
C PHE A 339 16.12 6.35 -14.49
N SER A 340 16.21 7.33 -15.40
CA SER A 340 17.52 7.81 -15.85
C SER A 340 18.29 8.48 -14.69
N PRO A 341 19.62 8.59 -14.78
CA PRO A 341 20.41 9.29 -13.77
C PRO A 341 19.95 10.74 -13.53
N LEU A 342 19.41 11.39 -14.56
CA LEU A 342 18.90 12.76 -14.49
C LEU A 342 17.57 12.82 -13.75
N GLU A 343 16.63 11.93 -14.06
CA GLU A 343 15.36 11.79 -13.33
C GLU A 343 15.61 11.47 -11.86
N GLU A 344 16.51 10.51 -11.58
CA GLU A 344 16.91 10.18 -10.21
C GLU A 344 17.50 11.41 -9.49
N SER A 345 18.36 12.17 -10.15
CA SER A 345 18.93 13.41 -9.59
C SER A 345 17.84 14.44 -9.27
N TYR A 346 16.91 14.69 -10.19
CA TYR A 346 15.81 15.64 -10.01
C TYR A 346 14.91 15.23 -8.84
N LEU A 347 14.47 13.97 -8.80
CA LEU A 347 13.58 13.43 -7.77
C LEU A 347 14.24 13.43 -6.39
N ASN A 348 15.57 13.28 -6.33
CA ASN A 348 16.33 13.36 -5.09
C ASN A 348 16.48 14.80 -4.52
N ARG A 349 16.05 15.85 -5.25
CA ARG A 349 16.02 17.23 -4.75
C ARG A 349 14.86 17.51 -3.79
N TYR A 350 13.83 16.66 -3.79
CA TYR A 350 12.71 16.79 -2.87
C TYR A 350 13.19 16.73 -1.41
N GLU A 351 12.60 17.57 -0.55
CA GLU A 351 13.00 17.67 0.87
C GLU A 351 12.95 16.30 1.57
N ILE A 352 11.90 15.51 1.28
CA ILE A 352 11.70 14.21 1.93
C ILE A 352 12.60 13.12 1.37
N ALA A 353 13.27 13.35 0.23
CA ALA A 353 14.08 12.35 -0.43
C ALA A 353 15.29 11.95 0.43
N GLN A 354 15.50 10.63 0.48
CA GLN A 354 16.56 9.94 1.20
C GLN A 354 16.84 8.56 0.59
N TYR A 355 17.76 7.80 1.17
CA TYR A 355 18.12 6.47 0.67
C TYR A 355 16.88 5.56 0.51
N LYS A 356 16.67 4.98 -0.69
CA LYS A 356 15.51 4.14 -1.03
C LYS A 356 14.15 4.85 -0.90
N THR A 357 14.06 6.07 -1.41
CA THR A 357 12.78 6.78 -1.53
C THR A 357 11.87 6.06 -2.53
N ASP A 358 10.58 6.01 -2.21
CA ASP A 358 9.52 5.47 -3.07
C ASP A 358 8.71 6.62 -3.66
N LEU A 359 8.23 6.50 -4.90
CA LEU A 359 7.44 7.52 -5.57
C LEU A 359 6.25 7.98 -4.74
N PHE A 360 5.53 7.09 -4.05
CA PHE A 360 4.39 7.50 -3.23
C PHE A 360 4.78 8.51 -2.14
N GLN A 361 6.03 8.48 -1.65
CA GLN A 361 6.52 9.43 -0.66
C GLN A 361 6.67 10.82 -1.26
N LEU A 362 7.12 10.92 -2.51
CA LEU A 362 7.18 12.18 -3.25
C LEU A 362 5.78 12.69 -3.58
N PHE A 363 4.84 11.81 -3.93
CA PHE A 363 3.44 12.17 -4.13
C PHE A 363 2.73 12.63 -2.85
N LEU A 364 3.09 12.10 -1.68
CA LEU A 364 2.61 12.61 -0.39
C LEU A 364 3.06 14.06 -0.17
N GLN A 365 4.34 14.35 -0.42
CA GLN A 365 4.85 15.72 -0.36
C GLN A 365 4.14 16.61 -1.40
N ARG A 366 4.17 16.22 -2.68
CA ARG A 366 3.60 16.98 -3.80
C ARG A 366 2.12 17.27 -3.58
N GLY A 367 1.33 16.28 -3.19
CA GLY A 367 -0.09 16.48 -2.94
C GLY A 367 -0.36 17.44 -1.77
N LEU A 368 0.45 17.41 -0.71
CA LEU A 368 0.35 18.41 0.38
C LEU A 368 0.79 19.81 -0.08
N ASP A 369 1.82 19.91 -0.92
CA ASP A 369 2.28 21.17 -1.50
C ASP A 369 1.21 21.80 -2.42
N LEU A 370 0.46 20.99 -3.17
CA LEU A 370 -0.62 21.43 -4.07
C LEU A 370 -1.93 21.81 -3.36
N LEU A 371 -2.11 21.45 -2.09
CA LEU A 371 -3.29 21.85 -1.33
C LEU A 371 -3.26 23.33 -0.94
N LYS A 372 -4.43 23.96 -0.86
CA LYS A 372 -4.59 25.23 -0.16
C LYS A 372 -4.46 25.04 1.35
N THR A 373 -4.17 26.11 2.09
CA THR A 373 -4.24 26.08 3.57
C THR A 373 -5.66 25.71 4.02
N GLY A 374 -5.77 24.73 4.92
CA GLY A 374 -7.04 24.14 5.35
C GLY A 374 -7.63 23.12 4.37
N GLY A 375 -6.97 22.86 3.23
CA GLY A 375 -7.38 21.82 2.29
C GLY A 375 -7.16 20.42 2.86
N LEU A 376 -7.96 19.45 2.40
CA LEU A 376 -7.98 18.09 2.92
C LEU A 376 -7.30 17.08 2.00
N PHE A 377 -6.58 16.15 2.60
CA PHE A 377 -5.79 15.13 1.92
C PHE A 377 -6.27 13.74 2.31
N GLY A 378 -6.31 12.79 1.38
CA GLY A 378 -6.62 11.39 1.69
C GLY A 378 -6.03 10.41 0.69
N TYR A 379 -5.00 9.67 1.09
CA TYR A 379 -4.38 8.62 0.24
C TYR A 379 -4.42 7.24 0.89
N ILE A 380 -4.40 6.21 0.05
CA ILE A 380 -3.96 4.86 0.41
C ILE A 380 -2.49 4.67 0.00
N VAL A 381 -1.64 4.24 0.94
CA VAL A 381 -0.19 4.05 0.74
C VAL A 381 0.34 2.83 1.50
N PRO A 382 1.50 2.26 1.17
CA PRO A 382 2.09 1.14 1.92
C PRO A 382 2.35 1.53 3.39
N ASN A 383 1.94 0.74 4.37
CA ASN A 383 2.12 1.11 5.78
C ASN A 383 3.57 1.18 6.32
N PRO A 384 4.63 0.57 5.71
CA PRO A 384 5.97 0.58 6.32
C PRO A 384 6.56 1.99 6.53
N TRP A 385 6.17 3.00 5.72
CA TRP A 385 6.68 4.36 5.87
C TRP A 385 6.38 4.98 7.25
N LEU A 386 5.38 4.46 7.98
CA LEU A 386 5.04 4.91 9.32
C LEU A 386 6.20 4.70 10.32
N THR A 387 7.04 3.67 10.14
CA THR A 387 8.08 3.32 11.13
C THR A 387 9.49 3.11 10.58
N ILE A 388 9.66 2.88 9.26
CA ILE A 388 11.01 2.64 8.70
C ILE A 388 11.92 3.87 8.84
N LYS A 389 13.22 3.62 9.01
CA LYS A 389 14.24 4.68 9.15
C LYS A 389 14.24 5.63 7.95
N TYR A 390 14.20 5.09 6.74
CA TYR A 390 14.27 5.85 5.49
C TYR A 390 12.95 6.51 5.06
N ALA A 391 12.05 6.80 6.02
CA ALA A 391 10.87 7.65 5.83
C ALA A 391 10.80 8.77 6.90
N GLU A 392 11.89 8.99 7.65
CA GLU A 392 11.95 9.99 8.73
C GLU A 392 11.69 11.42 8.24
N LYS A 393 12.37 11.86 7.18
CA LYS A 393 12.14 13.19 6.59
C LYS A 393 10.69 13.40 6.14
N LEU A 394 10.05 12.37 5.57
CA LEU A 394 8.63 12.43 5.19
C LEU A 394 7.73 12.65 6.42
N ARG A 395 7.97 11.89 7.50
CA ARG A 395 7.19 12.05 8.75
C ARG A 395 7.38 13.44 9.37
N GLN A 396 8.61 13.95 9.38
CA GLN A 396 8.92 15.32 9.83
C GLN A 396 8.19 16.37 8.98
N TYR A 397 8.23 16.22 7.66
CA TYR A 397 7.55 17.10 6.72
C TYR A 397 6.03 17.13 6.98
N ILE A 398 5.38 15.96 7.10
CA ILE A 398 3.95 15.83 7.40
C ILE A 398 3.62 16.50 8.74
N LEU A 399 4.36 16.21 9.82
CA LEU A 399 4.08 16.79 11.14
C LEU A 399 4.22 18.32 11.19
N ARG A 400 5.08 18.88 10.33
CA ARG A 400 5.33 20.33 10.26
C ARG A 400 4.31 21.06 9.39
N LYS A 401 3.82 20.42 8.33
CA LYS A 401 2.99 21.06 7.28
C LYS A 401 1.51 20.67 7.35
N SER A 402 1.12 19.77 8.25
CA SER A 402 -0.25 19.32 8.35
C SER A 402 -0.71 18.97 9.76
N LYS A 403 -2.04 19.01 9.93
CA LYS A 403 -2.79 18.34 10.99
C LYS A 403 -3.19 16.96 10.52
N ILE A 404 -2.79 15.91 11.22
CA ILE A 404 -3.19 14.54 10.89
C ILE A 404 -4.56 14.29 11.51
N SER A 405 -5.57 14.08 10.68
CA SER A 405 -6.93 13.80 11.17
C SER A 405 -7.07 12.34 11.59
N GLU A 406 -6.64 11.43 10.72
CA GLU A 406 -6.80 10.00 10.94
C GLU A 406 -5.73 9.18 10.23
N VAL A 407 -5.32 8.08 10.87
CA VAL A 407 -4.52 7.01 10.27
C VAL A 407 -5.27 5.69 10.42
N VAL A 408 -5.58 5.03 9.30
CA VAL A 408 -6.19 3.69 9.30
C VAL A 408 -5.15 2.69 8.83
N VAL A 409 -4.75 1.75 9.69
CA VAL A 409 -3.78 0.69 9.34
C VAL A 409 -4.54 -0.60 9.05
N PHE A 410 -4.25 -1.22 7.91
CA PHE A 410 -4.80 -2.53 7.55
C PHE A 410 -3.84 -3.65 7.95
N ASP A 411 -4.34 -4.58 8.78
CA ASP A 411 -3.63 -5.81 9.17
C ASP A 411 -3.95 -6.98 8.22
N HIS A 412 -4.51 -6.69 7.05
CA HIS A 412 -4.79 -7.61 5.96
C HIS A 412 -4.44 -6.96 4.62
N LEU A 413 -4.37 -7.79 3.56
CA LEU A 413 -4.11 -7.31 2.21
C LEU A 413 -5.38 -6.70 1.62
N VAL A 414 -5.44 -5.37 1.55
CA VAL A 414 -6.52 -4.63 0.84
C VAL A 414 -6.55 -5.02 -0.64
N PHE A 415 -5.37 -5.17 -1.24
CA PHE A 415 -5.19 -5.61 -2.62
C PHE A 415 -4.90 -7.11 -2.64
N GLN A 416 -5.89 -7.95 -2.91
CA GLN A 416 -5.77 -9.42 -2.80
C GLN A 416 -4.62 -10.04 -3.60
N LYS A 417 -4.29 -9.46 -4.76
CA LYS A 417 -3.22 -9.94 -5.65
C LYS A 417 -1.85 -9.33 -5.33
N ALA A 418 -1.79 -8.27 -4.51
CA ALA A 418 -0.55 -7.59 -4.13
C ALA A 418 -0.10 -8.01 -2.74
N ASN A 419 1.18 -8.37 -2.57
CA ASN A 419 1.73 -8.65 -1.24
C ASN A 419 2.20 -7.37 -0.53
N VAL A 420 1.31 -6.38 -0.43
CA VAL A 420 1.57 -5.07 0.21
C VAL A 420 0.49 -4.76 1.24
N TYR A 421 0.94 -4.42 2.45
CA TYR A 421 0.05 -3.93 3.51
C TYR A 421 -0.01 -2.41 3.42
N THR A 422 -1.20 -1.87 3.54
CA THR A 422 -1.45 -0.45 3.31
C THR A 422 -2.01 0.24 4.55
N ALA A 423 -2.02 1.56 4.50
CA ALA A 423 -2.67 2.43 5.44
C ALA A 423 -3.36 3.57 4.69
N LEU A 424 -4.45 4.08 5.25
CA LEU A 424 -5.04 5.35 4.85
C LEU A 424 -4.46 6.46 5.72
N ILE A 425 -4.14 7.60 5.09
CA ILE A 425 -3.64 8.79 5.78
C ILE A 425 -4.51 9.99 5.39
N PHE A 426 -5.05 10.66 6.41
CA PHE A 426 -5.90 11.84 6.25
C PHE A 426 -5.24 13.06 6.90
N LEU A 427 -5.01 14.10 6.09
CA LEU A 427 -4.31 15.32 6.52
C LEU A 427 -5.14 16.55 6.21
N GLU A 428 -4.98 17.60 7.00
CA GLU A 428 -5.40 18.97 6.68
C GLU A 428 -4.13 19.83 6.58
N LYS A 429 -3.94 20.56 5.47
CA LYS A 429 -2.76 21.41 5.31
C LYS A 429 -2.82 22.57 6.30
N GLY A 430 -1.76 22.73 7.09
CA GLY A 430 -1.67 23.77 8.11
C GLY A 430 -0.84 23.33 9.30
N ASN A 431 -0.63 24.24 10.24
CA ASN A 431 0.16 23.94 11.44
C ASN A 431 -0.73 23.26 12.50
N PRO A 432 -0.27 22.18 13.14
CA PRO A 432 -1.01 21.55 14.22
C PRO A 432 -0.97 22.38 15.50
N GLU A 433 -2.08 22.39 16.22
CA GLU A 433 -2.13 22.88 17.59
C GLU A 433 -1.39 21.91 18.54
N LEU A 434 -0.87 22.41 19.67
CA LEU A 434 -0.16 21.60 20.66
C LEU A 434 -0.95 20.37 21.15
N LYS A 435 -2.29 20.52 21.21
CA LYS A 435 -3.22 19.49 21.67
C LYS A 435 -3.98 18.81 20.52
N HIS A 436 -3.50 18.93 19.28
CA HIS A 436 -4.13 18.29 18.12
C HIS A 436 -4.17 16.77 18.31
N VAL A 437 -5.38 16.21 18.25
CA VAL A 437 -5.65 14.79 18.44
C VAL A 437 -5.73 14.09 17.08
N VAL A 438 -5.04 12.97 16.97
CA VAL A 438 -5.08 12.08 15.81
C VAL A 438 -5.90 10.84 16.15
N SER A 439 -6.86 10.50 15.29
CA SER A 439 -7.58 9.21 15.33
C SER A 439 -6.72 8.12 14.70
N VAL A 440 -6.57 6.98 15.36
CA VAL A 440 -5.85 5.82 14.82
C VAL A 440 -6.73 4.58 14.90
N ARG A 441 -6.92 3.90 13.77
CA ARG A 441 -7.67 2.64 13.66
C ARG A 441 -6.76 1.52 13.17
N GLN A 442 -6.95 0.33 13.72
CA GLN A 442 -6.32 -0.90 13.24
C GLN A 442 -7.39 -1.88 12.80
N THR A 443 -7.40 -2.22 11.52
CA THR A 443 -8.47 -2.99 10.87
C THR A 443 -7.96 -4.39 10.53
N LYS A 444 -8.56 -5.41 11.16
CA LYS A 444 -8.14 -6.81 10.95
C LYS A 444 -8.78 -7.45 9.72
N CYS A 445 -10.02 -7.11 9.44
CA CYS A 445 -10.76 -7.58 8.27
C CYS A 445 -11.85 -6.55 7.99
N THR A 446 -11.91 -6.04 6.76
CA THR A 446 -12.92 -5.07 6.33
C THR A 446 -13.38 -5.44 4.93
N THR A 447 -14.69 -5.45 4.73
CA THR A 447 -15.33 -5.75 3.44
C THR A 447 -15.96 -4.52 2.81
N ASP A 448 -16.15 -3.46 3.59
CA ASP A 448 -16.85 -2.24 3.19
C ASP A 448 -16.36 -1.02 4.00
N SER A 449 -16.82 0.18 3.61
CA SER A 449 -16.41 1.44 4.24
C SER A 449 -17.01 1.64 5.64
N ALA A 450 -18.16 1.03 5.94
CA ALA A 450 -18.81 1.10 7.24
C ALA A 450 -17.99 0.33 8.30
N SER A 451 -17.50 -0.85 7.95
CA SER A 451 -16.66 -1.67 8.83
C SER A 451 -15.35 -0.97 9.24
N ILE A 452 -14.79 -0.12 8.36
CA ILE A 452 -13.65 0.75 8.71
C ILE A 452 -14.09 1.78 9.76
N ALA A 453 -15.22 2.46 9.54
CA ALA A 453 -15.73 3.50 10.43
C ALA A 453 -16.15 2.95 11.82
N GLU A 454 -16.64 1.72 11.89
CA GLU A 454 -17.05 1.03 13.12
C GLU A 454 -15.86 0.50 13.93
N THR A 455 -14.69 0.31 13.29
CA THR A 455 -13.48 -0.17 13.97
C THR A 455 -13.06 0.81 15.07
N LYS A 456 -12.99 0.37 16.33
CA LYS A 456 -12.64 1.23 17.47
C LYS A 456 -11.39 2.07 17.21
N ALA A 457 -11.55 3.39 17.25
CA ALA A 457 -10.43 4.33 17.18
C ALA A 457 -9.75 4.47 18.54
N SER A 458 -8.42 4.65 18.49
CA SER A 458 -7.62 5.11 19.61
C SER A 458 -7.08 6.50 19.30
N ASN A 459 -6.98 7.35 20.32
CA ASN A 459 -6.56 8.73 20.15
C ASN A 459 -5.12 8.92 20.63
N ILE A 460 -4.35 9.73 19.92
CA ILE A 460 -3.00 10.14 20.30
C ILE A 460 -2.82 11.64 20.02
N LEU A 461 -2.03 12.33 20.84
CA LEU A 461 -1.62 13.70 20.52
C LEU A 461 -0.56 13.66 19.41
N GLN A 462 -0.73 14.46 18.35
CA GLN A 462 0.24 14.52 17.25
C GLN A 462 1.65 14.89 17.74
N SER A 463 1.74 15.72 18.78
CA SER A 463 3.00 16.11 19.43
C SER A 463 3.75 14.94 20.08
N GLN A 464 3.09 13.83 20.41
CA GLN A 464 3.77 12.63 20.91
C GLN A 464 4.62 11.95 19.83
N TRP A 465 4.19 11.97 18.57
CA TRP A 465 5.01 11.43 17.47
C TRP A 465 6.24 12.28 17.16
N GLN A 466 6.19 13.59 17.44
CA GLN A 466 7.36 14.47 17.31
C GLN A 466 8.50 14.06 18.27
N GLN A 467 8.16 13.46 19.41
CA GLN A 467 9.11 13.04 20.44
C GLN A 467 9.67 11.63 20.22
N ASN A 468 9.10 10.86 19.29
CA ASN A 468 9.56 9.52 18.99
C ASN A 468 10.92 9.54 18.27
N GLU A 469 11.78 8.58 18.58
CA GLU A 469 13.04 8.37 17.84
C GLU A 469 12.76 8.16 16.35
N GLY A 470 13.35 9.01 15.50
CA GLY A 470 13.11 9.01 14.06
C GLY A 470 11.68 9.44 13.68
N VAL A 471 10.96 10.10 14.58
CA VAL A 471 9.61 10.68 14.37
C VAL A 471 8.61 9.60 13.89
N LYS A 472 8.70 8.40 14.45
CA LYS A 472 7.89 7.25 14.01
C LYS A 472 6.42 7.44 14.38
N PHE A 473 5.53 7.15 13.44
CA PHE A 473 4.08 7.11 13.66
C PHE A 473 3.74 5.72 14.17
N GLU A 474 4.09 5.47 15.43
CA GLU A 474 3.90 4.16 16.06
C GLU A 474 2.43 3.97 16.45
N THR A 475 1.69 3.29 15.58
CA THR A 475 0.25 3.06 15.73
C THR A 475 -0.07 1.86 16.64
N ARG A 476 0.89 0.97 16.90
CA ARG A 476 0.69 -0.23 17.76
C ARG A 476 0.76 0.10 19.25
N LEU A 477 1.47 1.18 19.62
CA LEU A 477 1.66 1.60 21.00
C LEU A 477 0.58 2.58 21.50
N ILE A 478 -0.61 2.55 20.91
CA ILE A 478 -1.73 3.43 21.28
C ILE A 478 -2.78 2.65 22.08
N GLY A 479 -3.50 3.34 22.97
CA GLY A 479 -4.57 2.75 23.79
C GLY A 479 -4.05 1.86 24.92
N GLU A 480 -4.92 0.98 25.43
CA GLU A 480 -4.62 0.15 26.61
C GLU A 480 -3.45 -0.82 26.36
N ARG A 481 -3.42 -1.47 25.20
CA ARG A 481 -2.31 -2.36 24.82
C ARG A 481 -0.99 -1.61 24.74
N GLY A 482 -0.99 -0.44 24.12
CA GLY A 482 0.19 0.42 24.01
C GLY A 482 0.70 0.94 25.35
N ALA A 483 -0.20 1.32 26.25
CA ALA A 483 0.14 1.73 27.62
C ALA A 483 0.78 0.57 28.39
N PHE A 484 0.23 -0.64 28.27
CA PHE A 484 0.81 -1.85 28.86
C PHE A 484 2.21 -2.16 28.32
N VAL A 485 2.40 -2.16 27.00
CA VAL A 485 3.73 -2.36 26.39
C VAL A 485 4.72 -1.30 26.89
N SER A 486 4.32 -0.02 26.87
CA SER A 486 5.16 1.10 27.30
C SER A 486 5.57 0.98 28.78
N LYS A 487 4.65 0.55 29.65
CA LYS A 487 4.93 0.27 31.07
C LYS A 487 6.04 -0.77 31.24
N ILE A 488 5.99 -1.87 30.48
CA ILE A 488 6.98 -2.94 30.57
C ILE A 488 8.34 -2.48 30.01
N VAL A 489 8.35 -1.84 28.84
CA VAL A 489 9.57 -1.40 28.15
C VAL A 489 10.31 -0.33 28.93
N LYS A 490 9.60 0.59 29.60
CA LYS A 490 10.23 1.64 30.43
C LYS A 490 10.77 1.11 31.76
N ARG A 491 10.23 -0.01 32.25
CA ARG A 491 10.58 -0.55 33.57
C ARG A 491 11.85 -1.42 33.55
N TRP A 492 12.10 -2.11 32.44
CA TRP A 492 13.15 -3.13 32.38
C TRP A 492 14.17 -2.83 31.30
N ASP A 493 15.41 -3.22 31.58
CA ASP A 493 16.52 -3.01 30.66
C ASP A 493 16.38 -3.87 29.39
N PRO A 494 16.81 -3.36 28.22
CA PRO A 494 16.82 -4.15 27.00
C PRO A 494 17.84 -5.29 27.10
N LEU A 495 17.59 -6.40 26.39
CA LEU A 495 18.47 -7.56 26.30
C LEU A 495 19.94 -7.16 26.05
N SER A 496 20.18 -6.15 25.21
CA SER A 496 21.54 -5.68 24.89
C SER A 496 22.36 -5.20 26.08
N LYS A 497 21.74 -4.85 27.23
CA LYS A 497 22.46 -4.47 28.44
C LYS A 497 22.88 -5.68 29.28
N VAL A 498 22.15 -6.78 29.20
CA VAL A 498 22.34 -7.96 30.08
C VAL A 498 22.89 -9.17 29.36
N ALA A 499 22.84 -9.20 28.03
CA ALA A 499 23.38 -10.26 27.18
C ALA A 499 23.77 -9.69 25.80
N ARG A 500 24.57 -10.44 25.05
CA ARG A 500 25.01 -10.06 23.70
C ARG A 500 24.33 -10.93 22.66
N ALA A 501 23.84 -10.31 21.60
CA ALA A 501 23.14 -11.00 20.53
C ALA A 501 23.79 -10.76 19.15
N SER A 502 23.84 -11.79 18.30
CA SER A 502 24.37 -11.71 16.93
C SER A 502 23.62 -12.61 15.95
N LEU A 503 23.79 -12.35 14.65
CA LEU A 503 23.39 -13.28 13.61
C LEU A 503 24.31 -14.51 13.65
N GLY A 504 23.81 -15.67 13.23
CA GLY A 504 24.64 -16.81 12.88
C GLY A 504 25.60 -16.54 11.70
N CYS A 505 26.25 -17.59 11.25
CA CYS A 505 27.25 -17.54 10.21
C CYS A 505 26.62 -17.53 8.81
N GLN A 506 27.26 -16.83 7.88
CA GLN A 506 27.01 -16.95 6.45
C GLN A 506 28.29 -17.47 5.79
N ALA A 507 28.23 -18.65 5.18
CA ALA A 507 29.38 -19.27 4.57
C ALA A 507 29.87 -18.51 3.33
N TYR A 508 28.95 -18.09 2.46
CA TYR A 508 29.25 -17.61 1.10
C TYR A 508 28.66 -16.22 0.81
N ASN A 509 29.37 -15.43 0.00
CA ASN A 509 28.91 -14.18 -0.62
C ASN A 509 29.83 -13.83 -1.79
N SER A 510 29.27 -13.24 -2.84
CA SER A 510 30.00 -12.78 -4.02
C SER A 510 31.06 -11.72 -3.73
N SER A 511 31.00 -11.03 -2.59
CA SER A 511 32.04 -10.10 -2.15
C SER A 511 33.33 -10.78 -1.70
N LYS A 512 33.29 -12.07 -1.36
CA LYS A 512 34.43 -12.81 -0.78
C LYS A 512 34.76 -14.13 -1.49
N HIS A 513 33.81 -14.68 -2.25
CA HIS A 513 33.91 -16.01 -2.86
C HIS A 513 33.56 -15.96 -4.35
N THR A 514 34.22 -16.80 -5.14
CA THR A 514 33.95 -16.93 -6.57
C THR A 514 32.60 -17.61 -6.80
N LYS A 515 31.96 -17.37 -7.95
CA LYS A 515 30.68 -18.01 -8.31
C LYS A 515 30.76 -19.54 -8.24
N GLU A 516 31.91 -20.11 -8.61
CA GLU A 516 32.17 -21.54 -8.55
C GLU A 516 32.23 -22.07 -7.12
N GLN A 517 32.96 -21.40 -6.22
CA GLN A 517 33.01 -21.77 -4.79
C GLN A 517 31.62 -21.78 -4.15
N ILE A 518 30.78 -20.79 -4.48
CA ILE A 518 29.41 -20.68 -3.98
C ILE A 518 28.54 -21.80 -4.54
N ARG A 519 28.60 -22.03 -5.86
CA ARG A 519 27.81 -23.07 -6.55
C ARG A 519 28.16 -24.47 -6.04
N ASN A 520 29.45 -24.77 -5.89
CA ASN A 520 29.94 -26.08 -5.48
C ASN A 520 29.95 -26.27 -3.96
N ARG A 521 29.57 -25.24 -3.18
CA ARG A 521 29.50 -25.28 -1.72
C ARG A 521 30.77 -25.86 -1.09
N VAL A 522 31.95 -25.41 -1.54
CA VAL A 522 33.29 -25.99 -1.27
C VAL A 522 33.73 -26.11 0.20
N PHE A 523 32.95 -25.57 1.13
CA PHE A 523 33.21 -25.66 2.58
C PHE A 523 32.24 -26.60 3.27
N HIS A 524 31.29 -27.20 2.56
CA HIS A 524 30.31 -28.12 3.12
C HIS A 524 30.69 -29.57 2.82
N SER A 525 30.42 -30.44 3.78
CA SER A 525 30.50 -31.89 3.65
C SER A 525 29.27 -32.53 4.29
N ASP A 526 28.94 -33.76 3.90
CA ASP A 526 27.85 -34.51 4.52
C ASP A 526 28.29 -35.24 5.80
N HIS A 527 29.60 -35.33 6.06
CA HIS A 527 30.18 -35.91 7.27
C HIS A 527 31.35 -35.05 7.79
N LYS A 528 31.81 -35.31 9.01
CA LYS A 528 32.95 -34.62 9.60
C LYS A 528 34.25 -35.07 8.93
N VAL A 529 34.85 -34.19 8.12
CA VAL A 529 36.09 -34.49 7.37
C VAL A 529 37.35 -34.28 8.23
N GLY A 530 37.32 -33.29 9.14
CA GLY A 530 38.47 -32.92 9.97
C GLY A 530 38.05 -32.19 11.25
N ALA A 531 39.03 -31.85 12.09
CA ALA A 531 38.79 -31.16 13.36
C ALA A 531 38.21 -29.75 13.18
N GLU A 532 38.51 -29.12 12.05
CA GLU A 532 38.02 -27.80 11.65
C GLU A 532 36.56 -27.81 11.15
N TYR A 533 35.94 -28.99 11.05
CA TYR A 533 34.54 -29.11 10.62
C TYR A 533 33.60 -29.09 11.82
N LEU A 534 32.72 -28.09 11.83
CA LEU A 534 31.63 -27.98 12.80
C LEU A 534 30.32 -28.50 12.20
N PRO A 535 29.44 -29.12 13.02
CA PRO A 535 28.10 -29.45 12.57
C PRO A 535 27.32 -28.16 12.32
N GLU A 536 26.69 -28.04 11.15
CA GLU A 536 25.85 -26.89 10.80
C GLU A 536 24.42 -27.08 11.33
N LEU A 537 23.80 -25.99 11.78
CA LEU A 537 22.37 -25.90 12.10
C LEU A 537 21.67 -24.91 11.17
N ALA A 538 20.51 -25.31 10.64
CA ALA A 538 19.58 -24.45 9.91
C ALA A 538 18.42 -24.02 10.83
N GLY A 539 17.69 -22.95 10.44
CA GLY A 539 16.57 -22.45 11.24
C GLY A 539 15.48 -23.49 11.53
N SER A 540 15.33 -24.52 10.68
CA SER A 540 14.42 -25.66 10.91
C SER A 540 14.78 -26.49 12.13
N ASP A 541 16.05 -26.50 12.54
CA ASP A 541 16.59 -27.40 13.55
C ASP A 541 16.42 -26.84 14.96
N VAL A 542 16.03 -25.56 15.09
CA VAL A 542 15.80 -24.89 16.37
C VAL A 542 14.31 -24.66 16.56
N ALA A 543 13.76 -25.21 17.65
CA ALA A 543 12.42 -24.96 18.13
C ALA A 543 12.44 -24.59 19.62
N ARG A 544 11.26 -24.36 20.21
CA ARG A 544 11.15 -24.11 21.66
C ARG A 544 11.74 -25.28 22.44
N TYR A 545 12.78 -25.00 23.22
CA TYR A 545 13.44 -25.94 24.12
C TYR A 545 14.00 -27.22 23.47
N ILE A 546 14.21 -27.23 22.15
CA ILE A 546 14.86 -28.35 21.48
C ILE A 546 15.69 -27.88 20.28
N VAL A 547 16.85 -28.52 20.13
CA VAL A 547 17.64 -28.51 18.90
C VAL A 547 17.62 -29.92 18.33
N ASP A 548 16.94 -30.11 17.20
CA ASP A 548 16.75 -31.40 16.55
C ASP A 548 17.38 -31.41 15.16
N ARG A 549 18.65 -31.81 15.10
CA ARG A 549 19.43 -31.90 13.87
C ARG A 549 19.20 -33.27 13.19
N LYS A 550 18.04 -33.44 12.54
CA LYS A 550 17.69 -34.70 11.84
C LYS A 550 18.58 -35.02 10.65
N LYS A 551 18.98 -33.99 9.90
CA LYS A 551 19.89 -34.04 8.74
C LYS A 551 20.69 -32.76 8.74
N GLY A 552 21.99 -32.81 8.52
CA GLY A 552 22.79 -31.59 8.52
C GLY A 552 24.15 -31.77 7.90
N LYS A 553 24.61 -30.73 7.22
CA LYS A 553 25.96 -30.67 6.69
C LYS A 553 26.95 -30.33 7.81
N TRP A 554 28.20 -30.59 7.52
CA TRP A 554 29.36 -30.14 8.27
C TRP A 554 30.00 -29.02 7.48
N ILE A 555 30.47 -27.98 8.17
CA ILE A 555 31.10 -26.84 7.53
C ILE A 555 32.55 -26.71 7.99
N LYS A 556 33.47 -26.59 7.02
CA LYS A 556 34.86 -26.23 7.26
C LYS A 556 34.91 -24.81 7.82
N TYR A 557 35.10 -24.70 9.12
CA TYR A 557 34.87 -23.46 9.85
C TYR A 557 36.14 -22.63 9.97
N GLY A 558 36.07 -21.34 9.62
CA GLY A 558 37.21 -20.44 9.70
C GLY A 558 36.94 -19.05 9.16
N ALA A 559 37.96 -18.18 9.25
CA ALA A 559 37.87 -16.78 8.83
C ALA A 559 37.66 -16.58 7.32
N TRP A 560 37.78 -17.62 6.50
CA TRP A 560 37.44 -17.59 5.07
C TRP A 560 35.93 -17.47 4.84
N LEU A 561 35.07 -17.93 5.76
CA LEU A 561 33.62 -17.75 5.65
C LEU A 561 33.26 -16.26 5.59
N HIS A 562 32.16 -15.92 4.92
CA HIS A 562 31.75 -14.52 4.75
C HIS A 562 31.49 -13.83 6.09
N ASP A 563 30.51 -14.31 6.85
CA ASP A 563 30.15 -13.79 8.17
C ASP A 563 30.58 -14.79 9.24
N TYR A 564 31.88 -15.04 9.36
CA TYR A 564 32.41 -15.93 10.40
C TYR A 564 32.11 -15.34 11.80
N ARG A 565 32.06 -16.22 12.81
CA ARG A 565 32.00 -15.84 14.22
C ARG A 565 33.18 -16.43 14.97
N THR A 566 33.70 -15.70 15.94
CA THR A 566 34.68 -16.22 16.89
C THR A 566 34.06 -17.31 17.76
N MET A 567 34.88 -18.23 18.29
CA MET A 567 34.38 -19.42 19.02
C MET A 567 33.61 -19.07 20.30
N ASP A 568 33.84 -17.90 20.90
CA ASP A 568 33.06 -17.38 22.03
C ASP A 568 31.57 -17.18 21.70
N TRP A 569 31.19 -17.08 20.42
CA TRP A 569 29.79 -17.09 20.00
C TRP A 569 29.20 -18.50 19.89
N LEU A 570 30.02 -19.51 19.60
CA LEU A 570 29.56 -20.85 19.24
C LEU A 570 29.74 -21.89 20.34
N GLN A 571 30.48 -21.56 21.40
CA GLN A 571 30.81 -22.46 22.51
C GLN A 571 30.20 -21.96 23.82
N GLY A 572 29.97 -22.91 24.73
CA GLY A 572 29.50 -22.62 26.08
C GLY A 572 28.00 -22.28 26.16
N PRO A 573 27.53 -21.90 27.36
CA PRO A 573 26.12 -21.71 27.66
C PRO A 573 25.56 -20.52 26.87
N ARG A 574 24.61 -20.80 25.97
CA ARG A 574 23.98 -19.79 25.13
C ARG A 574 22.56 -20.20 24.75
N ILE A 575 21.85 -19.29 24.11
CA ILE A 575 20.51 -19.53 23.59
C ILE A 575 20.53 -19.31 22.08
N LEU A 576 20.04 -20.29 21.34
CA LEU A 576 19.76 -20.16 19.91
C LEU A 576 18.32 -19.70 19.75
N VAL A 577 18.09 -18.66 18.94
CA VAL A 577 16.76 -18.12 18.65
C VAL A 577 16.51 -18.19 17.15
N ARG A 578 15.44 -18.85 16.72
CA ARG A 578 15.08 -18.91 15.30
C ARG A 578 14.57 -17.55 14.83
N GLU A 579 15.05 -17.10 13.67
CA GLU A 579 14.69 -15.80 13.11
C GLU A 579 13.22 -15.74 12.62
N ILE A 580 12.70 -16.85 12.09
CA ILE A 580 11.30 -16.99 11.71
C ILE A 580 10.57 -17.73 12.85
N PRO A 581 9.76 -17.07 13.70
CA PRO A 581 8.82 -17.75 14.60
C PRO A 581 8.01 -18.81 13.85
N GLY A 582 7.67 -19.89 14.55
CA GLY A 582 6.87 -20.98 13.99
C GLY A 582 5.47 -20.53 13.52
N PRO A 583 4.60 -21.46 13.07
CA PRO A 583 3.23 -21.12 12.69
C PRO A 583 2.45 -20.45 13.85
N PRO A 584 1.37 -19.70 13.55
CA PRO A 584 0.53 -19.06 14.56
C PRO A 584 0.14 -20.00 15.73
N PRO A 585 0.11 -19.49 16.98
CA PRO A 585 0.39 -18.13 17.41
C PRO A 585 1.92 -17.88 17.38
N TYR A 586 2.39 -16.85 16.68
CA TYR A 586 3.82 -16.62 16.41
C TYR A 586 4.63 -16.44 17.71
N ARG A 587 5.12 -17.55 18.27
CA ARG A 587 5.95 -17.57 19.48
C ARG A 587 7.41 -17.63 19.12
N ILE A 588 8.22 -16.90 19.89
CA ILE A 588 9.68 -16.99 19.83
C ILE A 588 10.09 -18.45 20.02
N GLN A 589 10.96 -18.94 19.14
CA GLN A 589 11.48 -20.30 19.17
C GLN A 589 12.93 -20.23 19.68
N ALA A 590 13.14 -20.54 20.94
CA ALA A 590 14.46 -20.46 21.56
C ALA A 590 14.84 -21.75 22.28
N CYS A 591 16.12 -22.12 22.23
CA CYS A 591 16.65 -23.27 22.96
C CYS A 591 17.99 -22.92 23.61
N TYR A 592 18.12 -23.28 24.89
CA TYR A 592 19.41 -23.27 25.60
C TYR A 592 20.29 -24.41 25.07
N ILE A 593 21.59 -24.17 24.96
CA ILE A 593 22.56 -25.15 24.46
C ILE A 593 23.97 -24.87 25.01
N GLU A 594 24.80 -25.91 25.09
CA GLU A 594 26.23 -25.81 25.45
C GLU A 594 27.13 -26.38 24.34
N GLU A 595 26.63 -27.33 23.57
CA GLU A 595 27.28 -27.98 22.44
C GLU A 595 27.70 -26.99 21.36
N THR A 596 28.80 -27.28 20.67
CA THR A 596 29.34 -26.40 19.63
C THR A 596 28.73 -26.71 18.27
N TYR A 597 28.08 -25.71 17.67
CA TYR A 597 27.49 -25.78 16.33
C TYR A 597 27.82 -24.52 15.54
N CYS A 598 27.98 -24.66 14.22
CA CYS A 598 27.94 -23.51 13.31
C CYS A 598 26.49 -23.24 12.91
N ASN A 599 25.84 -22.28 13.56
CA ASN A 599 24.46 -21.94 13.24
C ASN A 599 24.40 -21.00 12.02
N TYR A 600 23.57 -21.32 11.02
CA TYR A 600 23.34 -20.47 9.85
C TYR A 600 22.66 -19.16 10.25
N LYS A 601 22.77 -18.10 9.42
CA LYS A 601 22.24 -16.75 9.70
C LYS A 601 20.74 -16.67 10.04
N THR A 602 19.97 -17.72 9.77
CA THR A 602 18.56 -17.86 10.15
C THR A 602 18.36 -18.18 11.64
N ILE A 603 19.45 -18.40 12.38
CA ILE A 603 19.48 -18.60 13.83
C ILE A 603 20.29 -17.45 14.43
N LEU A 604 19.70 -16.77 15.41
CA LEU A 604 20.33 -15.72 16.20
C LEU A 604 20.98 -16.34 17.43
N ASN A 605 22.16 -15.85 17.78
CA ASN A 605 22.88 -16.22 18.99
C ASN A 605 22.57 -15.22 20.11
N VAL A 606 22.31 -15.71 21.32
CA VAL A 606 22.27 -14.92 22.55
C VAL A 606 23.26 -15.54 23.55
N ASN A 607 24.33 -14.81 23.85
CA ASN A 607 25.42 -15.27 24.69
C ASN A 607 25.51 -14.38 25.94
N PRO A 608 26.07 -14.91 27.05
CA PRO A 608 26.39 -14.09 28.20
C PRO A 608 27.36 -12.96 27.81
N SER A 609 27.21 -11.82 28.46
CA SER A 609 28.16 -10.70 28.47
C SER A 609 28.79 -10.57 29.85
N GLY A 610 29.75 -9.66 30.01
CA GLY A 610 30.30 -9.33 31.33
C GLY A 610 29.27 -8.77 32.32
N GLN A 611 28.06 -8.42 31.86
CA GLN A 611 26.95 -7.91 32.67
C GLN A 611 25.89 -8.98 32.97
N THR A 612 26.06 -10.21 32.46
CA THR A 612 25.11 -11.30 32.72
C THR A 612 25.32 -11.84 34.13
N THR A 613 24.35 -11.60 35.02
CA THR A 613 24.42 -12.03 36.43
C THR A 613 23.54 -13.25 36.74
N PHE A 614 22.66 -13.64 35.82
CA PHE A 614 21.71 -14.75 35.98
C PHE A 614 22.01 -15.92 35.04
N SER A 615 21.39 -17.08 35.30
CA SER A 615 21.52 -18.26 34.44
C SER A 615 20.96 -18.02 33.03
N MET A 616 21.65 -18.51 32.00
CA MET A 616 21.11 -18.50 30.63
C MET A 616 19.84 -19.36 30.49
N LYS A 617 19.60 -20.32 31.40
CA LYS A 617 18.31 -21.04 31.47
C LYS A 617 17.17 -20.12 31.92
N TYR A 618 17.41 -19.22 32.89
CA TYR A 618 16.44 -18.20 33.28
C TYR A 618 16.04 -17.33 32.07
N LEU A 619 17.04 -16.83 31.34
CA LEU A 619 16.79 -16.04 30.12
C LEU A 619 16.07 -16.85 29.04
N GLY A 620 16.41 -18.14 28.88
CA GLY A 620 15.71 -19.05 27.96
C GLY A 620 14.23 -19.22 28.30
N GLY A 621 13.89 -19.25 29.59
CA GLY A 621 12.50 -19.25 30.07
C GLY A 621 11.77 -17.95 29.70
N LEU A 622 12.41 -16.79 29.90
CA LEU A 622 11.84 -15.50 29.51
C LEU A 622 11.60 -15.41 28.00
N LEU A 623 12.61 -15.75 27.18
CA LEU A 623 12.54 -15.63 25.72
C LEU A 623 11.44 -16.51 25.11
N ASN A 624 11.20 -17.70 25.67
CA ASN A 624 10.14 -18.61 25.21
C ASN A 624 8.75 -18.26 25.75
N SER A 625 8.61 -17.26 26.63
CA SER A 625 7.34 -16.91 27.26
C SER A 625 6.33 -16.29 26.28
N ARG A 626 5.05 -16.42 26.61
CA ARG A 626 3.94 -15.71 25.96
C ARG A 626 4.13 -14.20 26.05
N LEU A 627 4.65 -13.68 27.17
CA LEU A 627 4.87 -12.24 27.33
C LEU A 627 5.90 -11.69 26.34
N LEU A 628 7.09 -12.29 26.23
CA LEU A 628 8.08 -11.78 25.28
C LEU A 628 7.68 -12.05 23.82
N SER A 629 6.94 -13.13 23.56
CA SER A 629 6.31 -13.38 22.26
C SER A 629 5.25 -12.33 21.92
N PHE A 630 4.49 -11.83 22.91
CA PHE A 630 3.55 -10.72 22.73
C PHE A 630 4.25 -9.39 22.52
N LEU A 631 5.39 -9.13 23.19
CA LEU A 631 6.06 -7.83 23.15
C LEU A 631 6.89 -7.61 21.88
N TYR A 632 7.55 -8.63 21.33
CA TYR A 632 8.48 -8.44 20.20
C TYR A 632 7.85 -7.76 18.98
N PRO A 633 6.58 -8.00 18.59
CA PRO A 633 5.95 -7.31 17.48
C PRO A 633 5.84 -5.80 17.67
N TYR A 634 5.78 -5.32 18.91
CA TYR A 634 5.68 -3.90 19.23
C TYR A 634 7.05 -3.20 19.27
N LEU A 635 8.14 -3.97 19.41
CA LEU A 635 9.52 -3.47 19.42
C LEU A 635 10.16 -3.50 18.04
N ALA A 636 9.54 -4.22 17.11
CA ALA A 636 10.02 -4.39 15.76
C ALA A 636 10.07 -3.05 15.02
N ASN A 637 11.17 -2.79 14.32
CA ASN A 637 11.37 -1.56 13.55
C ASN A 637 10.35 -1.38 12.40
N LYS A 638 9.75 -2.49 11.94
CA LYS A 638 8.70 -2.50 10.93
C LYS A 638 7.40 -2.96 11.57
N LEU A 639 6.27 -2.44 11.09
CA LEU A 639 4.97 -3.05 11.33
C LEU A 639 5.06 -4.51 10.86
N LEU A 640 4.92 -5.45 11.80
CA LEU A 640 4.98 -6.86 11.46
C LEU A 640 3.69 -7.23 10.74
N THR A 641 3.84 -7.77 9.54
CA THR A 641 2.73 -8.27 8.74
C THR A 641 2.46 -9.73 9.10
N GLN A 642 1.21 -10.18 8.95
CA GLN A 642 0.86 -11.59 9.20
C GLN A 642 1.68 -12.55 8.31
N SER A 643 2.10 -12.09 7.13
CA SER A 643 2.75 -12.95 6.14
C SER A 643 4.13 -13.45 6.59
N PHE A 644 4.93 -12.66 7.32
CA PHE A 644 6.28 -13.07 7.76
C PHE A 644 6.78 -12.26 8.98
N PRO A 645 6.38 -12.59 10.22
CA PRO A 645 7.05 -12.04 11.38
C PRO A 645 8.49 -12.57 11.38
N ARG A 646 9.47 -11.67 11.20
CA ARG A 646 10.90 -11.98 11.30
C ARG A 646 11.44 -11.28 12.54
N LEU A 647 12.00 -12.04 13.47
CA LEU A 647 12.70 -11.48 14.62
C LEU A 647 14.13 -11.18 14.21
N SER A 648 14.47 -9.90 14.01
CA SER A 648 15.86 -9.52 13.72
C SER A 648 16.70 -9.45 14.99
N VAL A 649 18.03 -9.46 14.86
CA VAL A 649 18.94 -9.20 16.00
C VAL A 649 18.66 -7.85 16.66
N GLY A 650 18.28 -6.84 15.86
CA GLY A 650 17.94 -5.51 16.38
C GLY A 650 16.69 -5.54 17.26
N ASP A 651 15.70 -6.34 16.90
CA ASP A 651 14.45 -6.49 17.68
C ASP A 651 14.73 -7.31 18.94
N LEU A 652 15.47 -8.41 18.81
CA LEU A 652 15.88 -9.27 19.92
C LEU A 652 16.64 -8.48 21.00
N ARG A 653 17.58 -7.61 20.58
CA ARG A 653 18.35 -6.73 21.49
C ARG A 653 17.48 -5.78 22.30
N LYS A 654 16.29 -5.41 21.82
CA LYS A 654 15.37 -4.48 22.48
C LYS A 654 14.42 -5.14 23.47
N LEU A 655 14.32 -6.48 23.51
CA LEU A 655 13.39 -7.17 24.40
C LEU A 655 13.65 -6.75 25.86
N PRO A 656 12.61 -6.35 26.62
CA PRO A 656 12.77 -5.94 28.01
C PRO A 656 13.02 -7.16 28.88
N ILE A 657 14.22 -7.26 29.45
CA ILE A 657 14.64 -8.37 30.29
C ILE A 657 14.62 -7.93 31.74
N ARG A 658 13.82 -8.62 32.55
CA ARG A 658 13.80 -8.42 33.99
C ARG A 658 15.09 -8.98 34.60
N ALA A 659 15.94 -8.09 35.12
CA ALA A 659 17.10 -8.45 35.93
C ALA A 659 16.67 -9.14 37.24
N ILE A 660 17.59 -9.89 37.85
CA ILE A 660 17.39 -10.54 39.14
C ILE A 660 18.22 -9.81 40.19
N ASP A 661 17.58 -9.46 41.30
CA ASP A 661 18.28 -9.02 42.50
C ASP A 661 18.55 -10.23 43.40
N PHE A 662 19.77 -10.75 43.34
CA PHE A 662 20.16 -11.91 44.15
C PHE A 662 20.27 -11.62 45.66
N SER A 663 20.21 -10.34 46.06
CA SER A 663 20.10 -9.98 47.49
C SER A 663 18.67 -10.16 48.01
N ASP A 664 17.65 -10.11 47.16
CA ASP A 664 16.28 -10.46 47.49
C ASP A 664 16.07 -11.98 47.42
N SER A 665 15.87 -12.59 48.59
CA SER A 665 15.57 -14.02 48.72
C SER A 665 14.39 -14.48 47.85
N ALA A 666 13.36 -13.65 47.70
CA ALA A 666 12.21 -13.99 46.87
C ALA A 666 12.55 -13.98 45.39
N ASP A 667 13.44 -13.08 44.96
CA ASP A 667 13.89 -13.00 43.57
C ASP A 667 14.82 -14.15 43.20
N LYS A 668 15.72 -14.51 44.12
CA LYS A 668 16.54 -15.72 44.00
C LYS A 668 15.69 -16.97 43.84
N VAL A 669 14.67 -17.15 44.69
CA VAL A 669 13.74 -18.31 44.59
C VAL A 669 13.01 -18.32 43.25
N ARG A 670 12.56 -17.16 42.75
CA ARG A 670 11.91 -17.08 41.42
C ARG A 670 12.88 -17.40 40.28
N HIS A 671 14.12 -16.94 40.35
CA HIS A 671 15.18 -17.28 39.41
C HIS A 671 15.43 -18.79 39.39
N ASP A 672 15.69 -19.38 40.55
CA ASP A 672 16.04 -20.79 40.69
C ASP A 672 14.89 -21.70 40.22
N ARG A 673 13.64 -21.32 40.51
CA ARG A 673 12.46 -22.01 40.00
C ARG A 673 12.35 -21.96 38.47
N MET A 674 12.68 -20.83 37.85
CA MET A 674 12.70 -20.74 36.38
C MET A 674 13.78 -21.66 35.79
N VAL A 675 14.97 -21.70 36.40
CA VAL A 675 16.07 -22.57 35.96
C VAL A 675 15.67 -24.04 36.05
N GLU A 676 15.01 -24.45 37.13
CA GLU A 676 14.48 -25.80 37.32
C GLU A 676 13.43 -26.15 36.25
N LEU A 677 12.44 -25.28 36.03
CA LEU A 677 11.39 -25.49 35.03
C LEU A 677 11.95 -25.60 33.61
N VAL A 678 12.93 -24.77 33.26
CA VAL A 678 13.59 -24.83 31.95
C VAL A 678 14.44 -26.09 31.83
N GLY A 679 15.12 -26.52 32.90
CA GLY A 679 15.80 -27.82 32.94
C GLY A 679 14.85 -28.97 32.66
N GLN A 680 13.74 -29.04 33.41
CA GLN A 680 12.69 -30.02 33.22
C GLN A 680 12.13 -30.00 31.79
N MET A 681 11.93 -28.81 31.22
CA MET A 681 11.43 -28.66 29.85
C MET A 681 12.38 -29.26 28.82
N LEU A 682 13.68 -28.99 28.93
CA LEU A 682 14.70 -29.57 28.04
C LEU A 682 14.72 -31.10 28.14
N ASP A 683 14.64 -31.65 29.35
CA ASP A 683 14.62 -33.10 29.58
C ASP A 683 13.36 -33.76 29.02
N LEU A 684 12.18 -33.14 29.20
CA LEU A 684 10.92 -33.62 28.63
C LEU A 684 10.95 -33.66 27.10
N HIS A 685 11.52 -32.64 26.45
CA HIS A 685 11.68 -32.63 25.00
C HIS A 685 12.64 -33.71 24.49
N LYS A 686 13.72 -33.98 25.24
CA LYS A 686 14.64 -35.09 24.96
C LYS A 686 13.92 -36.44 25.06
N GLN A 687 13.22 -36.68 26.17
CA GLN A 687 12.44 -37.91 26.38
C GLN A 687 11.36 -38.10 25.31
N LEU A 688 10.68 -37.02 24.90
CA LEU A 688 9.66 -37.08 23.85
C LEU A 688 10.24 -37.53 22.50
N THR A 689 11.47 -37.10 22.20
CA THR A 689 12.18 -37.45 20.97
C THR A 689 12.62 -38.92 20.97
N GLU A 690 13.05 -39.43 22.12
CA GLU A 690 13.49 -40.82 22.31
C GLU A 690 12.32 -41.81 22.46
N ALA A 691 11.15 -41.33 22.88
CA ALA A 691 9.96 -42.17 23.07
C ALA A 691 9.49 -42.83 21.77
N LYS A 692 9.20 -44.13 21.84
CA LYS A 692 8.65 -44.91 20.72
C LYS A 692 7.13 -45.06 20.80
N GLU A 693 6.60 -45.24 22.01
CA GLU A 693 5.19 -45.54 22.24
C GLU A 693 4.29 -44.29 22.18
N PRO A 694 3.14 -44.33 21.47
CA PRO A 694 2.23 -43.19 21.37
C PRO A 694 1.66 -42.69 22.70
N GLN A 695 1.39 -43.60 23.65
CA GLN A 695 0.85 -43.24 24.96
C GLN A 695 1.87 -42.43 25.77
N THR A 696 3.12 -42.89 25.82
CA THR A 696 4.24 -42.19 26.46
C THR A 696 4.45 -40.80 25.86
N LYS A 697 4.39 -40.67 24.52
CA LYS A 697 4.45 -39.36 23.85
C LYS A 697 3.33 -38.43 24.28
N THR A 698 2.12 -38.95 24.44
CA THR A 698 0.95 -38.17 24.87
C THR A 698 1.12 -37.66 26.31
N VAL A 699 1.65 -38.48 27.22
CA VAL A 699 1.93 -38.08 28.60
C VAL A 699 3.02 -37.00 28.65
N LEU A 700 4.13 -37.20 27.93
CA LEU A 700 5.22 -36.23 27.85
C LEU A 700 4.75 -34.91 27.26
N GLN A 701 3.91 -34.94 26.22
CA GLN A 701 3.33 -33.75 25.61
C GLN A 701 2.46 -32.95 26.61
N ARG A 702 1.64 -33.62 27.42
CA ARG A 702 0.85 -32.97 28.48
C ARG A 702 1.73 -32.37 29.59
N GLN A 703 2.82 -33.04 29.93
CA GLN A 703 3.80 -32.51 30.90
C GLN A 703 4.51 -31.28 30.34
N ILE A 704 4.91 -31.28 29.07
CA ILE A 704 5.48 -30.12 28.37
C ILE A 704 4.49 -28.95 28.41
N GLU A 705 3.23 -29.17 28.06
CA GLU A 705 2.19 -28.12 28.09
C GLU A 705 1.99 -27.56 29.50
N THR A 706 2.01 -28.42 30.52
CA THR A 706 1.88 -28.02 31.92
C THR A 706 3.08 -27.20 32.38
N THR A 707 4.30 -27.65 32.08
CA THR A 707 5.54 -26.93 32.41
C THR A 707 5.60 -25.59 31.69
N ASP A 708 5.16 -25.52 30.43
CA ASP A 708 5.11 -24.28 29.65
C ASP A 708 4.18 -23.26 30.30
N TYR A 709 3.01 -23.71 30.74
CA TYR A 709 2.06 -22.88 31.48
C TYR A 709 2.61 -22.42 32.83
N GLN A 710 3.38 -23.25 33.54
CA GLN A 710 4.05 -22.86 34.78
C GLN A 710 5.12 -21.79 34.54
N ILE A 711 5.90 -21.91 33.46
CA ILE A 711 6.88 -20.89 33.03
C ILE A 711 6.16 -19.57 32.78
N ASP A 712 5.08 -19.56 31.99
CA ASP A 712 4.33 -18.33 31.69
C ASP A 712 3.73 -17.68 32.95
N LYS A 713 3.16 -18.47 33.87
CA LYS A 713 2.69 -17.97 35.17
C LYS A 713 3.80 -17.32 35.98
N LEU A 714 5.00 -17.92 36.01
CA LEU A 714 6.14 -17.37 36.72
C LEU A 714 6.61 -16.06 36.06
N VAL A 715 6.63 -15.98 34.73
CA VAL A 715 6.94 -14.75 33.98
C VAL A 715 5.94 -13.65 34.31
N TYR A 716 4.65 -13.94 34.36
CA TYR A 716 3.62 -12.93 34.71
C TYR A 716 3.83 -12.38 36.13
N LYS A 717 4.18 -13.24 37.08
CA LYS A 717 4.52 -12.82 38.46
C LYS A 717 5.80 -11.98 38.49
N LEU A 718 6.84 -12.40 37.79
CA LEU A 718 8.12 -11.68 37.68
C LEU A 718 7.90 -10.26 37.17
N TYR A 719 7.13 -10.10 36.09
CA TYR A 719 6.86 -8.79 35.49
C TYR A 719 5.74 -8.01 36.19
N GLY A 720 5.07 -8.59 37.19
CA GLY A 720 4.01 -7.95 37.98
C GLY A 720 2.77 -7.60 37.15
N LEU A 721 2.35 -8.51 36.27
CA LEU A 721 1.17 -8.32 35.44
C LEU A 721 -0.12 -8.46 36.25
N THR A 722 -1.07 -7.58 35.98
CA THR A 722 -2.45 -7.65 36.47
C THR A 722 -3.27 -8.68 35.69
N ALA A 723 -4.43 -9.08 36.22
CA ALA A 723 -5.34 -10.00 35.51
C ALA A 723 -5.77 -9.48 34.13
N LYS A 724 -5.97 -8.16 33.99
CA LYS A 724 -6.29 -7.52 32.69
C LYS A 724 -5.12 -7.60 31.70
N GLU A 725 -3.89 -7.33 32.17
CA GLU A 725 -2.69 -7.43 31.33
C GLU A 725 -2.41 -8.87 30.90
N ILE A 726 -2.62 -9.85 31.79
CA ILE A 726 -2.54 -11.28 31.45
C ILE A 726 -3.55 -11.62 30.36
N ALA A 727 -4.80 -11.14 30.48
CA ALA A 727 -5.82 -11.39 29.45
C ALA A 727 -5.42 -10.81 28.08
N ILE A 728 -4.80 -9.61 28.04
CA ILE A 728 -4.26 -9.01 26.80
C ILE A 728 -3.20 -9.92 26.18
N VAL A 729 -2.23 -10.40 26.97
CA VAL A 729 -1.18 -11.30 26.49
C VAL A 729 -1.79 -12.60 25.97
N GLU A 730 -2.66 -13.24 26.74
CA GLU A 730 -3.26 -14.52 26.37
C GLU A 730 -4.18 -14.42 25.15
N GLU A 731 -4.91 -13.31 24.97
CA GLU A 731 -5.71 -13.07 23.76
C GLU A 731 -4.83 -12.97 22.50
N SER A 732 -3.67 -12.33 22.61
CA SER A 732 -2.77 -12.12 21.46
C SER A 732 -2.08 -13.40 20.96
N VAL A 733 -2.01 -14.44 21.81
CA VAL A 733 -1.37 -15.72 21.52
C VAL A 733 -2.38 -16.88 21.41
N LYS A 734 -3.68 -16.57 21.28
CA LYS A 734 -4.69 -17.56 20.90
C LYS A 734 -4.64 -17.84 19.40
N LYS A 735 -4.90 -19.10 19.04
CA LYS A 735 -5.00 -19.55 17.63
C LYS A 735 -6.19 -18.95 16.93
#